data_AF-A0A8T2B991-F1
#
_entry.id   AF-A0A8T2B991-F1
#
_cell.length_a   1.000
_cell.length_b   1.000
_cell.length_c   1.000
_cell.angle_alpha   90.00
_cell.angle_beta   90.00
_cell.angle_gamma   90.00
#
_symmetry.space_group_name_H-M   'P 1'
#
loop_
_entity.id
_entity.type
_entity.pdbx_description
1 polymer ?
#
loop_
_entity_poly.entity_id
_entity_poly.type
_entity_poly.pdbx_seq_one_letter_code
_entity_poly.pdbx_strand_id
1 'polypeptide(L)'
;MEGKFPISETTNLLQRIKDFTQSIVEDLAEGRSPKIPINRFRNYCMNPEADCLCSSDTPKGQEILTLKREPQTYRIDMLLRVLLIVQQLLQENRHASKRDIYYMHPSAFKAQSIVDRAVGDICILFQCSRYNLNVVSVGNGLVMGWLKFREAGRKFDCLNSLNTAYPVPVLVEEVEDIVSLAEYILVVEKETVFQRLANDMFCKTNRCIVITGRGYPDVSTRRFLRLLMEKLHLPVHCLVDCDPYGFEILATYRFGSMCLLPLTEEDKKRTEAMLLRCYLKREMPQWRLELETMLKRGVKFEIEALSVHSLSFLSEVYIPSKIRRELKTMSSLSRCLLRGNFSLSTGTNRRFFSAVTAAAATPSSPRPSLISLVNDERDPKFITEKFKKACQAEWFRKNIAVYEKTVRRLAAAKKFEWVEEILEEQNKYPNMSKEGFVARIINLYGRVGMFENAQKVFDEMSERNCKRTVLSFNALLNACVNSKKFDLVESIFKELPGKLSIEPDVASYNTLIKGLCGKGSFTEAVALIDEIENKGLKPDHITFNILLHESYTKGKFEEGEKIWARMVEKNVKQDIRSYNARLLGLAMETKSEEMVSLFDELKVNGIKPDVFTFTAMIKGFVGEGRLDEAITWYKEIEKNGCRPMKFVFNSLLPAICKAGDLESAYELCKEIFAKRLLVDEAVLQEVVDALVKGSKRDEAEEIVELAKTNDYLQCKLRISPKE
;
A
#
# COMPACT_ATOMS: atom_id res chain seq x y z
N MET A 1 -1.72 -29.74 5.68
CA MET A 1 -0.26 -29.97 5.61
C MET A 1 0.59 -29.35 6.75
N GLU A 2 0.11 -28.39 7.57
CA GLU A 2 0.94 -27.82 8.67
C GLU A 2 0.35 -28.12 10.07
N GLY A 3 -0.26 -29.30 10.27
CA GLY A 3 -0.86 -29.68 11.55
C GLY A 3 -0.70 -31.16 11.89
N LYS A 4 -0.02 -31.42 12.99
CA LYS A 4 0.13 -32.69 13.74
C LYS A 4 0.91 -33.84 13.07
N PHE A 5 2.22 -33.89 13.33
CA PHE A 5 2.95 -35.16 13.44
C PHE A 5 3.83 -35.13 14.70
N PRO A 6 3.71 -36.11 15.61
CA PRO A 6 4.45 -36.14 16.87
C PRO A 6 5.97 -36.32 16.66
N ILE A 7 6.75 -35.83 17.62
CA ILE A 7 8.23 -35.70 17.62
C ILE A 7 8.98 -37.06 17.51
N SER A 8 8.30 -38.20 17.63
CA SER A 8 8.92 -39.52 17.61
C SER A 8 9.39 -40.03 16.24
N GLU A 9 9.43 -39.20 15.19
CA GLU A 9 9.55 -39.66 13.80
C GLU A 9 10.86 -39.33 13.06
N THR A 10 11.82 -38.55 13.59
CA THR A 10 13.02 -38.16 12.81
C THR A 10 13.88 -39.38 12.40
N THR A 11 14.04 -40.35 13.29
CA THR A 11 14.73 -41.63 12.99
C THR A 11 13.96 -42.50 11.99
N ASN A 12 12.62 -42.44 12.04
CA ASN A 12 11.73 -43.13 11.11
C ASN A 12 11.80 -42.51 9.70
N LEU A 13 11.88 -41.18 9.61
CA LEU A 13 11.99 -40.45 8.36
C LEU A 13 13.30 -40.72 7.63
N LEU A 14 14.44 -40.74 8.34
CA LEU A 14 15.74 -41.06 7.71
C LEU A 14 15.75 -42.48 7.13
N GLN A 15 15.11 -43.44 7.80
CA GLN A 15 14.96 -44.80 7.28
C GLN A 15 14.06 -44.82 6.04
N ARG A 16 12.91 -44.13 6.07
CA ARG A 16 12.01 -44.02 4.91
C ARG A 16 12.67 -43.36 3.70
N ILE A 17 13.53 -42.36 3.91
CA ILE A 17 14.32 -41.73 2.83
C ILE A 17 15.29 -42.75 2.24
N LYS A 18 16.00 -43.54 3.07
CA LYS A 18 16.91 -44.59 2.60
C LYS A 18 16.18 -45.65 1.77
N ASP A 19 15.07 -46.18 2.28
CA ASP A 19 14.27 -47.20 1.60
C ASP A 19 13.75 -46.69 0.25
N PHE A 20 13.31 -45.42 0.19
CA PHE A 20 12.90 -44.78 -1.05
C PHE A 20 14.06 -44.64 -2.06
N THR A 21 15.24 -44.19 -1.61
CA THR A 21 16.41 -44.08 -2.51
C THR A 21 16.88 -45.45 -3.00
N GLN A 22 16.81 -46.48 -2.16
CA GLN A 22 17.16 -47.84 -2.54
C GLN A 22 16.22 -48.39 -3.61
N SER A 23 14.91 -48.19 -3.46
CA SER A 23 13.92 -48.59 -4.48
C SER A 23 14.17 -47.93 -5.84
N ILE A 24 14.60 -46.66 -5.88
CA ILE A 24 14.96 -45.99 -7.13
C ILE A 24 16.20 -46.61 -7.77
N VAL A 25 17.21 -46.94 -6.97
CA VAL A 25 18.46 -47.56 -7.47
C VAL A 25 18.18 -48.96 -8.02
N GLU A 26 17.33 -49.75 -7.36
CA GLU A 26 16.90 -51.08 -7.81
C GLU A 26 16.14 -51.00 -9.15
N ASP A 27 15.17 -50.09 -9.28
CA ASP A 27 14.47 -49.86 -10.55
C ASP A 27 15.45 -49.52 -11.69
N LEU A 28 16.43 -48.65 -11.43
CA LEU A 28 17.43 -48.25 -12.43
C LEU A 28 18.40 -49.37 -12.80
N ALA A 29 18.85 -50.17 -11.81
CA ALA A 29 19.75 -51.30 -12.03
C ALA A 29 19.11 -52.39 -12.90
N GLU A 30 17.79 -52.55 -12.81
CA GLU A 30 17.01 -53.49 -13.62
C GLU A 30 16.55 -52.90 -14.96
N GLY A 31 17.02 -51.70 -15.32
CA GLY A 31 16.65 -51.02 -16.58
C GLY A 31 15.19 -50.52 -16.61
N ARG A 32 14.52 -50.46 -15.47
CA ARG A 32 13.14 -49.95 -15.33
C ARG A 32 13.18 -48.45 -15.02
N SER A 33 12.18 -47.72 -15.50
CA SER A 33 12.06 -46.29 -15.17
C SER A 33 11.39 -46.15 -13.80
N PRO A 34 12.03 -45.47 -12.82
CA PRO A 34 11.46 -45.29 -11.50
C PRO A 34 10.15 -44.51 -11.60
N LYS A 35 9.13 -45.00 -10.90
CA LYS A 35 7.80 -44.39 -10.84
C LYS A 35 7.64 -43.71 -9.50
N ILE A 36 7.73 -42.38 -9.48
CA ILE A 36 7.60 -41.60 -8.24
C ILE A 36 6.19 -41.01 -8.18
N PRO A 37 5.28 -41.57 -7.36
CA PRO A 37 3.94 -41.03 -7.21
C PRO A 37 3.93 -39.82 -6.28
N ILE A 38 3.57 -38.65 -6.80
CA ILE A 38 3.34 -37.44 -6.03
C ILE A 38 1.83 -37.19 -5.96
N ASN A 39 1.29 -37.27 -4.75
CA ASN A 39 -0.11 -37.01 -4.49
C ASN A 39 -0.47 -35.55 -4.85
N ARG A 40 -1.42 -35.36 -5.77
CA ARG A 40 -1.95 -34.05 -6.13
C ARG A 40 -3.07 -33.68 -5.16
N PHE A 41 -2.82 -32.68 -4.33
CA PHE A 41 -3.86 -32.09 -3.51
C PHE A 41 -4.55 -30.99 -4.33
N ARG A 42 -5.87 -31.11 -4.56
CA ARG A 42 -6.66 -30.01 -5.15
C ARG A 42 -7.00 -29.06 -4.01
N ASN A 43 -6.71 -27.79 -4.22
CA ASN A 43 -7.23 -26.72 -3.40
C ASN A 43 -8.77 -26.69 -3.54
N TYR A 44 -9.44 -27.29 -2.53
CA TYR A 44 -10.89 -27.42 -2.22
C TYR A 44 -11.87 -28.22 -3.11
N CYS A 45 -12.89 -28.74 -2.41
CA CYS A 45 -13.96 -29.64 -2.84
C CYS A 45 -15.08 -28.90 -3.61
N MET A 46 -15.65 -29.54 -4.63
CA MET A 46 -16.80 -29.03 -5.41
C MET A 46 -17.90 -30.11 -5.41
N ASN A 47 -18.64 -30.28 -4.32
CA ASN A 47 -19.85 -31.10 -4.34
C ASN A 47 -21.03 -30.33 -3.70
N PRO A 48 -22.14 -30.08 -4.42
CA PRO A 48 -23.21 -29.20 -3.94
C PRO A 48 -24.22 -29.85 -2.97
N GLU A 49 -24.15 -31.17 -2.72
CA GLU A 49 -25.24 -31.91 -2.07
C GLU A 49 -24.87 -32.72 -0.81
N ALA A 50 -23.75 -32.46 -0.14
CA ALA A 50 -23.40 -33.18 1.09
C ALA A 50 -22.93 -32.25 2.20
N ASP A 51 -23.46 -32.44 3.42
CA ASP A 51 -22.89 -31.96 4.68
C ASP A 51 -21.46 -32.53 4.84
N CYS A 52 -20.48 -31.82 4.29
CA CYS A 52 -19.10 -32.30 4.26
C CYS A 52 -18.32 -31.79 5.48
N LEU A 53 -18.09 -32.68 6.44
CA LEU A 53 -17.00 -32.60 7.42
C LEU A 53 -15.65 -32.82 6.70
N CYS A 54 -15.16 -31.85 5.94
CA CYS A 54 -13.97 -32.06 5.10
C CYS A 54 -12.71 -32.34 5.94
N SER A 55 -12.40 -33.63 6.05
CA SER A 55 -11.09 -34.20 6.40
C SER A 55 -10.01 -33.62 5.49
N SER A 56 -9.00 -32.99 6.09
CA SER A 56 -7.97 -32.16 5.45
C SER A 56 -6.87 -32.90 4.66
N ASP A 57 -6.97 -34.20 4.40
CA ASP A 57 -5.79 -35.01 4.07
C ASP A 57 -5.96 -36.07 2.96
N THR A 58 -6.98 -35.99 2.09
CA THR A 58 -7.15 -36.96 0.98
C THR A 58 -6.75 -36.38 -0.40
N PRO A 59 -5.84 -37.03 -1.16
CA PRO A 59 -5.37 -36.52 -2.44
C PRO A 59 -6.40 -36.69 -3.57
N LYS A 60 -6.52 -35.68 -4.45
CA LYS A 60 -7.40 -35.69 -5.64
C LYS A 60 -6.60 -36.01 -6.90
N GLY A 61 -6.02 -37.20 -6.91
CA GLY A 61 -5.22 -37.73 -8.00
C GLY A 61 -3.74 -37.83 -7.66
N GLN A 62 -3.00 -38.54 -8.48
CA GLN A 62 -1.59 -38.84 -8.28
C GLN A 62 -0.84 -38.56 -9.58
N GLU A 63 0.21 -37.76 -9.51
CA GLU A 63 1.14 -37.57 -10.61
C GLU A 63 2.26 -38.60 -10.49
N ILE A 64 2.43 -39.43 -11.52
CA ILE A 64 3.56 -40.37 -11.56
C ILE A 64 4.68 -39.73 -12.38
N LEU A 65 5.76 -39.35 -11.72
CA LEU A 65 6.97 -38.90 -12.40
C LEU A 65 7.75 -40.12 -12.90
N THR A 66 8.23 -40.04 -14.14
CA THR A 66 9.05 -41.08 -14.79
C THR A 66 10.19 -40.44 -15.57
N LEU A 67 11.21 -41.22 -15.91
CA LEU A 67 12.35 -40.76 -16.73
C LEU A 67 12.05 -40.74 -18.24
N LYS A 68 10.80 -41.03 -18.65
CA LYS A 68 10.41 -41.13 -20.06
C LYS A 68 10.22 -39.77 -20.74
N ARG A 69 10.05 -38.69 -19.99
CA ARG A 69 9.81 -37.34 -20.50
C ARG A 69 10.87 -36.39 -19.95
N GLU A 70 11.54 -35.66 -20.84
CA GLU A 70 12.62 -34.72 -20.48
C GLU A 70 12.27 -33.74 -19.34
N PRO A 71 11.06 -33.13 -19.27
CA PRO A 71 10.68 -32.26 -18.17
C PRO A 71 10.51 -32.98 -16.82
N GLN A 72 10.11 -34.25 -16.85
CA GLN A 72 9.96 -35.08 -15.64
C GLN A 72 11.31 -35.56 -15.14
N THR A 73 12.22 -35.91 -16.05
CA THR A 73 13.61 -36.26 -15.74
C THR A 73 14.32 -35.12 -15.00
N TYR A 74 14.20 -33.88 -15.50
CA TYR A 74 14.74 -32.71 -14.82
C TYR A 74 14.14 -32.51 -13.42
N ARG A 75 12.81 -32.68 -13.27
CA ARG A 75 12.14 -32.57 -11.97
C ARG A 75 12.60 -33.65 -10.97
N ILE A 76 12.80 -34.89 -11.43
CA ILE A 76 13.31 -36.00 -10.61
C ILE A 76 14.75 -35.72 -10.17
N ASP A 77 15.62 -35.27 -11.08
CA ASP A 77 17.01 -34.89 -10.74
C ASP A 77 17.06 -33.80 -9.66
N MET A 78 16.24 -32.74 -9.80
CA MET A 78 16.15 -31.68 -8.79
C MET A 78 15.61 -32.18 -7.45
N LEU A 79 14.58 -33.05 -7.46
CA LEU A 79 14.01 -33.65 -6.25
C LEU A 79 15.05 -34.48 -5.51
N LEU A 80 15.81 -35.33 -6.20
CA LEU A 80 16.83 -36.19 -5.61
C LEU A 80 18.01 -35.40 -5.04
N ARG A 81 18.44 -34.33 -5.73
CA ARG A 81 19.49 -33.42 -5.21
C ARG A 81 19.08 -32.73 -3.93
N VAL A 82 17.85 -32.22 -3.86
CA VAL A 82 17.32 -31.59 -2.65
C VAL A 82 17.11 -32.62 -1.53
N LEU A 83 16.69 -33.84 -1.87
CA LEU A 83 16.54 -34.94 -0.92
C LEU A 83 17.87 -35.36 -0.28
N LEU A 84 18.96 -35.38 -1.05
CA LEU A 84 20.32 -35.66 -0.54
C LEU A 84 20.75 -34.61 0.50
N ILE A 85 20.52 -33.32 0.20
CA ILE A 85 20.82 -32.23 1.14
C ILE A 85 20.00 -32.39 2.43
N VAL A 86 18.70 -32.67 2.30
CA VAL A 86 17.83 -32.92 3.46
C VAL A 86 18.31 -34.12 4.27
N GLN A 87 18.74 -35.21 3.63
CA GLN A 87 19.30 -36.37 4.32
C GLN A 87 20.52 -36.00 5.16
N GLN A 88 21.43 -35.18 4.62
CA GLN A 88 22.61 -34.70 5.33
C GLN A 88 22.23 -33.81 6.53
N LEU A 89 21.27 -32.88 6.34
CA LEU A 89 20.75 -32.03 7.43
C LEU A 89 20.16 -32.86 8.58
N LEU A 90 19.46 -33.95 8.26
CA LEU A 90 18.89 -34.85 9.27
C LEU A 90 19.96 -35.68 10.00
N GLN A 91 20.97 -36.20 9.28
CA GLN A 91 22.06 -36.98 9.87
C GLN A 91 22.94 -36.17 10.82
N GLU A 92 23.22 -34.93 10.44
CA GLU A 92 24.09 -34.02 11.21
C GLU A 92 23.29 -33.17 12.21
N ASN A 93 21.97 -33.34 12.27
CA ASN A 93 21.04 -32.52 13.05
C ASN A 93 21.22 -31.00 12.84
N ARG A 94 21.54 -30.59 11.60
CA ARG A 94 21.71 -29.19 11.19
C ARG A 94 20.44 -28.68 10.55
N HIS A 95 20.14 -27.40 10.75
CA HIS A 95 18.99 -26.73 10.16
C HIS A 95 19.45 -25.81 9.02
N ALA A 96 18.67 -25.75 7.94
CA ALA A 96 18.96 -24.87 6.81
C ALA A 96 17.68 -24.22 6.28
N SER A 97 17.78 -23.01 5.75
CA SER A 97 16.69 -22.38 5.01
C SER A 97 16.65 -22.85 3.57
N LYS A 98 15.51 -22.64 2.88
CA LYS A 98 15.42 -22.92 1.44
C LYS A 98 16.43 -22.13 0.60
N ARG A 99 16.81 -20.93 1.07
CA ARG A 99 17.86 -20.12 0.42
C ARG A 99 19.24 -20.74 0.63
N ASP A 100 19.51 -21.27 1.82
CA ASP A 100 20.77 -21.97 2.08
C ASP A 100 20.89 -23.20 1.17
N ILE A 101 19.80 -23.98 1.02
CA ILE A 101 19.73 -25.13 0.10
C ILE A 101 19.99 -24.68 -1.35
N TYR A 102 19.44 -23.54 -1.76
CA TYR A 102 19.70 -22.96 -3.08
C TYR A 102 21.19 -22.58 -3.27
N TYR A 103 21.83 -21.98 -2.27
CA TYR A 103 23.22 -21.53 -2.36
C TYR A 103 24.26 -22.65 -2.17
N MET A 104 23.88 -23.81 -1.63
CA MET A 104 24.79 -24.97 -1.55
C MET A 104 25.21 -25.47 -2.95
N HIS A 105 24.33 -25.37 -3.96
CA HIS A 105 24.64 -25.76 -5.34
C HIS A 105 24.03 -24.80 -6.38
N PRO A 106 24.56 -23.57 -6.53
CA PRO A 106 23.99 -22.54 -7.39
C PRO A 106 23.97 -22.91 -8.88
N SER A 107 24.94 -23.71 -9.32
CA SER A 107 25.03 -24.21 -10.69
C SER A 107 23.96 -25.26 -11.03
N ALA A 108 23.41 -25.95 -10.03
CA ALA A 108 22.34 -26.94 -10.21
C ALA A 108 20.95 -26.31 -10.19
N PHE A 109 20.74 -25.25 -9.38
CA PHE A 109 19.45 -24.59 -9.22
C PHE A 109 19.38 -23.28 -10.02
N LYS A 110 18.68 -23.29 -11.17
CA LYS A 110 18.50 -22.08 -12.00
C LYS A 110 17.69 -20.97 -11.31
N ALA A 111 16.78 -21.34 -10.39
CA ALA A 111 15.93 -20.41 -9.65
C ALA A 111 15.52 -20.97 -8.28
N GLN A 112 15.31 -20.11 -7.30
CA GLN A 112 14.86 -20.50 -5.95
C GLN A 112 13.52 -21.27 -5.97
N SER A 113 12.64 -20.96 -6.92
CA SER A 113 11.34 -21.64 -7.11
C SER A 113 11.46 -23.14 -7.38
N ILE A 114 12.62 -23.60 -7.86
CA ILE A 114 12.89 -25.02 -8.11
C ILE A 114 13.09 -25.75 -6.77
N VAL A 115 13.88 -25.16 -5.87
CA VAL A 115 14.08 -25.66 -4.50
C VAL A 115 12.76 -25.63 -3.73
N ASP A 116 11.98 -24.56 -3.87
CA ASP A 116 10.65 -24.44 -3.25
C ASP A 116 9.72 -25.60 -3.65
N ARG A 117 9.68 -25.93 -4.95
CA ARG A 117 8.88 -27.04 -5.48
C ARG A 117 9.39 -28.39 -5.00
N ALA A 118 10.70 -28.62 -5.04
CA ALA A 118 11.30 -29.88 -4.62
C ALA A 118 11.08 -30.16 -3.12
N VAL A 119 11.26 -29.15 -2.25
CA VAL A 119 10.94 -29.28 -0.81
C VAL A 119 9.45 -29.60 -0.61
N GLY A 120 8.56 -28.98 -1.38
CA GLY A 120 7.13 -29.30 -1.35
C GLY A 120 6.81 -30.74 -1.77
N ASP A 121 7.40 -31.20 -2.87
CA ASP A 121 7.26 -32.56 -3.38
C ASP A 121 7.77 -33.61 -2.36
N ILE A 122 8.89 -33.33 -1.67
CA ILE A 122 9.43 -34.19 -0.59
C ILE A 122 8.49 -34.24 0.61
N CYS A 123 7.96 -33.08 1.06
CA CYS A 123 6.98 -33.03 2.15
C CYS A 123 5.74 -33.89 1.82
N ILE A 124 5.28 -33.85 0.56
CA ILE A 124 4.15 -34.66 0.08
C ILE A 124 4.50 -36.14 0.06
N LEU A 125 5.66 -36.49 -0.50
CA LEU A 125 6.10 -37.87 -0.69
C LEU A 125 6.26 -38.60 0.65
N PHE A 126 6.88 -37.93 1.63
CA PHE A 126 7.12 -38.49 2.94
C PHE A 126 6.02 -38.15 3.96
N GLN A 127 4.97 -37.42 3.55
CA GLN A 127 3.88 -36.97 4.43
C GLN A 127 4.38 -36.32 5.70
N CYS A 128 5.39 -35.46 5.57
CA CYS A 128 6.06 -34.82 6.69
C CYS A 128 6.06 -33.30 6.52
N SER A 129 6.25 -32.58 7.62
CA SER A 129 6.36 -31.12 7.56
C SER A 129 7.78 -30.70 7.18
N ARG A 130 7.94 -29.45 6.73
CA ARG A 130 9.27 -28.85 6.47
C ARG A 130 10.19 -28.89 7.70
N TYR A 131 9.59 -28.79 8.89
CA TYR A 131 10.32 -28.92 10.15
C TYR A 131 10.94 -30.30 10.30
N ASN A 132 10.20 -31.37 9.98
CA ASN A 132 10.72 -32.74 10.03
C ASN A 132 11.88 -32.98 9.05
N LEU A 133 12.07 -32.10 8.06
CA LEU A 133 13.19 -32.14 7.11
C LEU A 133 14.39 -31.28 7.55
N ASN A 134 14.35 -30.69 8.74
CA ASN A 134 15.28 -29.64 9.21
C ASN A 134 15.39 -28.42 8.26
N VAL A 135 14.34 -28.19 7.46
CA VAL A 135 14.24 -27.02 6.57
C VAL A 135 13.42 -25.93 7.24
N VAL A 136 14.10 -24.96 7.85
CA VAL A 136 13.49 -23.93 8.70
C VAL A 136 13.32 -22.60 7.96
N SER A 137 12.28 -21.84 8.33
CA SER A 137 12.16 -20.43 7.92
C SER A 137 12.90 -19.53 8.91
N VAL A 138 13.49 -18.44 8.42
CA VAL A 138 13.94 -17.35 9.29
C VAL A 138 12.70 -16.76 9.97
N GLY A 139 12.61 -16.89 11.30
CA GLY A 139 11.51 -16.31 12.06
C GLY A 139 11.65 -14.80 12.10
N ASN A 140 10.68 -14.09 11.51
CA ASN A 140 10.64 -12.63 11.48
C ASN A 140 9.55 -12.05 12.39
N GLY A 141 8.73 -12.89 13.00
CA GLY A 141 7.57 -12.47 13.78
C GLY A 141 7.93 -11.79 15.11
N LEU A 142 7.03 -10.90 15.56
CA LEU A 142 7.07 -10.30 16.89
C LEU A 142 5.75 -10.54 17.63
N VAL A 143 5.83 -10.68 18.94
CA VAL A 143 4.69 -10.78 19.87
C VAL A 143 4.87 -9.85 21.07
N MET A 144 3.79 -9.26 21.54
CA MET A 144 3.71 -8.51 22.80
C MET A 144 2.33 -8.69 23.44
N GLY A 145 2.18 -8.29 24.71
CA GLY A 145 0.89 -8.28 25.40
C GLY A 145 0.79 -9.24 26.57
N TRP A 146 -0.44 -9.61 26.94
CA TRP A 146 -0.73 -10.40 28.14
C TRP A 146 -0.44 -11.89 27.92
N LEU A 147 0.83 -12.25 27.75
CA LEU A 147 1.27 -13.60 27.42
C LEU A 147 2.56 -13.97 28.14
N LYS A 148 2.63 -15.21 28.60
CA LYS A 148 3.83 -15.82 29.17
C LYS A 148 3.94 -17.24 28.65
N PHE A 149 5.15 -17.66 28.28
CA PHE A 149 5.44 -19.02 27.81
C PHE A 149 6.91 -19.36 28.02
N ARG A 150 7.27 -20.62 27.81
CA ARG A 150 8.65 -21.13 27.83
C ARG A 150 8.96 -21.75 26.47
N GLU A 151 10.15 -21.49 25.92
CA GLU A 151 10.67 -22.15 24.72
C GLU A 151 12.05 -22.72 25.06
N ALA A 152 12.25 -24.04 24.88
CA ALA A 152 13.55 -24.69 25.10
C ALA A 152 14.20 -24.36 26.47
N GLY A 153 13.40 -24.24 27.54
CA GLY A 153 13.88 -23.84 28.86
C GLY A 153 13.99 -22.33 29.11
N ARG A 154 13.98 -21.49 28.06
CA ARG A 154 13.99 -20.01 28.18
C ARG A 154 12.59 -19.48 28.46
N LYS A 155 12.49 -18.59 29.44
CA LYS A 155 11.21 -18.02 29.89
C LYS A 155 10.94 -16.67 29.20
N PHE A 156 9.81 -16.56 28.53
CA PHE A 156 9.31 -15.34 27.91
C PHE A 156 8.14 -14.81 28.73
N ASP A 157 8.39 -13.76 29.52
CA ASP A 157 7.41 -13.19 30.45
C ASP A 157 6.98 -11.79 29.97
N CYS A 158 6.03 -11.73 29.02
CA CYS A 158 5.54 -10.46 28.50
C CYS A 158 4.64 -9.72 29.51
N LEU A 159 4.21 -10.39 30.59
CA LEU A 159 3.36 -9.79 31.62
C LEU A 159 4.06 -8.67 32.39
N ASN A 160 5.37 -8.76 32.58
CA ASN A 160 6.17 -7.72 33.25
C ASN A 160 6.39 -6.49 32.38
N SER A 161 6.22 -6.60 31.06
CA SER A 161 6.40 -5.51 30.11
C SER A 161 5.49 -5.69 28.90
N LEU A 162 4.21 -5.39 29.12
CA LEU A 162 3.09 -5.73 28.20
C LEU A 162 3.21 -5.16 26.78
N ASN A 163 4.00 -4.11 26.57
CA ASN A 163 4.19 -3.50 25.25
C ASN A 163 5.61 -3.69 24.71
N THR A 164 6.45 -4.47 25.40
CA THR A 164 7.78 -4.82 24.88
C THR A 164 7.62 -5.93 23.84
N ALA A 165 8.26 -5.73 22.68
CA ALA A 165 8.25 -6.69 21.59
C ALA A 165 9.23 -7.83 21.88
N TYR A 166 8.74 -9.07 21.78
CA TYR A 166 9.55 -10.28 21.84
C TYR A 166 9.49 -11.01 20.50
N PRO A 167 10.58 -11.68 20.07
CA PRO A 167 10.53 -12.51 18.87
C PRO A 167 9.55 -13.66 19.04
N VAL A 168 8.85 -14.01 17.97
CA VAL A 168 8.02 -15.21 17.93
C VAL A 168 8.92 -16.45 17.91
N PRO A 169 8.64 -17.48 18.72
CA PRO A 169 9.35 -18.76 18.69
C PRO A 169 9.46 -19.34 17.29
N VAL A 170 10.69 -19.68 16.90
CA VAL A 170 10.94 -20.37 15.62
C VAL A 170 10.53 -21.84 15.74
N LEU A 171 10.80 -22.43 16.91
CA LEU A 171 10.50 -23.81 17.28
C LEU A 171 9.21 -23.86 18.12
N VAL A 172 8.07 -23.70 17.46
CA VAL A 172 6.74 -23.64 18.11
C VAL A 172 6.42 -24.93 18.88
N GLU A 173 7.01 -26.06 18.49
CA GLU A 173 6.87 -27.37 19.13
C GLU A 173 7.49 -27.43 20.53
N GLU A 174 8.52 -26.62 20.80
CA GLU A 174 9.20 -26.56 22.10
C GLU A 174 8.57 -25.52 23.04
N VAL A 175 7.44 -24.94 22.63
CA VAL A 175 6.71 -23.94 23.42
C VAL A 175 5.80 -24.64 24.44
N GLU A 176 6.08 -24.39 25.70
CA GLU A 176 5.38 -24.95 26.86
C GLU A 176 4.96 -23.83 27.84
N ASP A 177 4.21 -24.19 28.89
CA ASP A 177 3.81 -23.28 29.97
C ASP A 177 3.09 -21.99 29.51
N ILE A 178 2.22 -22.08 28.50
CA ILE A 178 1.50 -20.91 27.97
C ILE A 178 0.44 -20.44 28.99
N VAL A 179 0.60 -19.20 29.49
CA VAL A 179 -0.32 -18.53 30.40
C VAL A 179 -0.67 -17.15 29.84
N SER A 180 -1.97 -16.82 29.82
CA SER A 180 -2.46 -15.53 29.33
C SER A 180 -3.66 -15.05 30.13
N LEU A 181 -3.78 -13.72 30.26
CA LEU A 181 -4.95 -13.01 30.78
C LEU A 181 -5.60 -12.13 29.71
N ALA A 182 -5.27 -12.38 28.44
CA ALA A 182 -5.80 -11.60 27.34
C ALA A 182 -7.26 -11.95 27.05
N GLU A 183 -8.03 -10.96 26.62
CA GLU A 183 -9.42 -11.12 26.18
C GLU A 183 -9.49 -11.48 24.69
N TYR A 184 -8.48 -11.11 23.90
CA TYR A 184 -8.38 -11.41 22.47
C TYR A 184 -6.94 -11.33 21.96
N ILE A 185 -6.70 -11.86 20.76
CA ILE A 185 -5.43 -11.75 20.02
C ILE A 185 -5.62 -10.83 18.82
N LEU A 186 -4.74 -9.86 18.65
CA LEU A 186 -4.70 -8.94 17.51
C LEU A 186 -3.47 -9.23 16.64
N VAL A 187 -3.71 -9.69 15.42
CA VAL A 187 -2.69 -9.86 14.39
C VAL A 187 -2.54 -8.57 13.61
N VAL A 188 -1.33 -8.07 13.42
CA VAL A 188 -1.04 -6.81 12.74
C VAL A 188 -0.13 -7.09 11.55
N GLU A 189 -0.51 -6.58 10.38
CA GLU A 189 0.27 -6.75 9.16
C GLU A 189 1.64 -6.06 9.27
N LYS A 190 1.67 -4.72 9.39
CA LYS A 190 2.91 -3.94 9.29
C LYS A 190 3.61 -3.78 10.63
N GLU A 191 4.93 -3.96 10.62
CA GLU A 191 5.78 -3.75 11.81
C GLU A 191 5.68 -2.31 12.34
N THR A 192 5.58 -1.32 11.45
CA THR A 192 5.43 0.09 11.85
C THR A 192 4.15 0.34 12.66
N VAL A 193 3.06 -0.37 12.34
CA VAL A 193 1.80 -0.32 13.09
C VAL A 193 1.96 -1.04 14.42
N PHE A 194 2.63 -2.19 14.43
CA PHE A 194 2.95 -2.93 15.66
C PHE A 194 3.78 -2.07 16.65
N GLN A 195 4.85 -1.43 16.18
CA GLN A 195 5.69 -0.54 16.98
C GLN A 195 4.92 0.70 17.47
N ARG A 196 4.00 1.21 16.64
CA ARG A 196 3.12 2.31 17.06
C ARG A 196 2.19 1.90 18.19
N LEU A 197 1.57 0.71 18.11
CA LEU A 197 0.72 0.17 19.18
C LEU A 197 1.52 -0.08 20.47
N ALA A 198 2.78 -0.49 20.35
CA ALA A 198 3.69 -0.62 21.49
C ALA A 198 3.93 0.74 22.18
N ASN A 199 4.27 1.76 21.40
CA ASN A 199 4.49 3.13 21.89
C ASN A 199 3.24 3.76 22.51
N ASP A 200 2.06 3.47 21.97
CA ASP A 200 0.76 3.95 22.47
C ASP A 200 0.23 3.11 23.66
N MET A 201 1.04 2.17 24.19
CA MET A 201 0.72 1.32 25.32
C MET A 201 -0.56 0.48 25.15
N PHE A 202 -0.86 0.08 23.92
CA PHE A 202 -2.15 -0.50 23.51
C PHE A 202 -2.54 -1.78 24.30
N CYS A 203 -1.59 -2.69 24.56
CA CYS A 203 -1.85 -3.94 25.26
C CYS A 203 -2.23 -3.72 26.72
N LYS A 204 -1.73 -2.63 27.34
CA LYS A 204 -2.07 -2.26 28.72
C LYS A 204 -3.53 -1.81 28.83
N THR A 205 -4.01 -1.06 27.84
CA THR A 205 -5.37 -0.50 27.83
C THR A 205 -6.43 -1.53 27.43
N ASN A 206 -6.12 -2.46 26.52
CA ASN A 206 -7.11 -3.34 25.90
C ASN A 206 -6.97 -4.83 26.25
N ARG A 207 -6.09 -5.18 27.20
CA ARG A 207 -5.90 -6.57 27.68
C ARG A 207 -5.81 -7.60 26.56
N CYS A 208 -4.91 -7.39 25.61
CA CYS A 208 -4.79 -8.24 24.43
C CYS A 208 -3.36 -8.78 24.25
N ILE A 209 -3.22 -9.77 23.38
CA ILE A 209 -1.95 -10.18 22.77
C ILE A 209 -1.90 -9.55 21.39
N VAL A 210 -0.76 -8.99 21.00
CA VAL A 210 -0.53 -8.46 19.65
C VAL A 210 0.59 -9.25 18.98
N ILE A 211 0.37 -9.71 17.75
CA ILE A 211 1.33 -10.51 16.97
C ILE A 211 1.49 -9.87 15.58
N THR A 212 2.71 -9.84 15.03
CA THR A 212 2.96 -9.42 13.64
C THR A 212 3.96 -10.34 12.96
N GLY A 213 3.76 -10.59 11.66
CA GLY A 213 4.75 -11.21 10.78
C GLY A 213 5.68 -10.20 10.08
N ARG A 214 5.58 -8.89 10.41
CA ARG A 214 6.28 -7.78 9.73
C ARG A 214 5.99 -7.69 8.22
N GLY A 215 4.73 -7.87 7.86
CA GLY A 215 4.24 -7.94 6.48
C GLY A 215 3.58 -9.29 6.21
N TYR A 216 4.07 -10.01 5.20
CA TYR A 216 3.50 -11.31 4.83
C TYR A 216 3.76 -12.36 5.92
N PRO A 217 2.77 -13.19 6.28
CA PRO A 217 2.85 -14.05 7.45
C PRO A 217 3.82 -15.23 7.24
N ASP A 218 4.95 -15.18 7.97
CA ASP A 218 5.91 -16.27 8.00
C ASP A 218 5.34 -17.52 8.71
N VAL A 219 5.99 -18.65 8.47
CA VAL A 219 5.51 -19.96 8.95
C VAL A 219 5.49 -20.01 10.48
N SER A 220 6.55 -19.52 11.13
CA SER A 220 6.68 -19.54 12.59
C SER A 220 5.58 -18.71 13.23
N THR A 221 5.30 -17.50 12.72
CA THR A 221 4.20 -16.65 13.20
C THR A 221 2.83 -17.29 13.03
N ARG A 222 2.56 -17.94 11.90
CA ARG A 222 1.28 -18.63 11.67
C ARG A 222 1.09 -19.81 12.61
N ARG A 223 2.14 -20.61 12.80
CA ARG A 223 2.12 -21.78 13.68
C ARG A 223 1.97 -21.37 15.14
N PHE A 224 2.68 -20.33 15.57
CA PHE A 224 2.58 -19.81 16.93
C PHE A 224 1.19 -19.24 17.22
N LEU A 225 0.62 -18.45 16.29
CA LEU A 225 -0.76 -17.97 16.42
C LEU A 225 -1.76 -19.12 16.55
N ARG A 226 -1.60 -20.17 15.74
CA ARG A 226 -2.46 -21.37 15.82
C ARG A 226 -2.32 -22.09 17.15
N LEU A 227 -1.10 -22.25 17.68
CA LEU A 227 -0.87 -22.83 19.00
C LEU A 227 -1.60 -22.02 20.09
N LEU A 228 -1.51 -20.68 20.04
CA LEU A 228 -2.21 -19.81 20.99
C LEU A 228 -3.73 -19.93 20.87
N MET A 229 -4.28 -20.02 19.65
CA MET A 229 -5.71 -20.25 19.45
C MET A 229 -6.18 -21.58 20.03
N GLU A 230 -5.43 -22.65 19.79
CA GLU A 230 -5.76 -24.01 20.27
C GLU A 230 -5.63 -24.13 21.80
N LYS A 231 -4.70 -23.39 22.42
CA LYS A 231 -4.49 -23.45 23.88
C LYS A 231 -5.35 -22.46 24.65
N LEU A 232 -5.45 -21.21 24.19
CA LEU A 232 -6.10 -20.12 24.91
C LEU A 232 -7.57 -19.93 24.52
N HIS A 233 -8.02 -20.48 23.37
CA HIS A 233 -9.39 -20.35 22.86
C HIS A 233 -9.88 -18.89 22.74
N LEU A 234 -8.96 -17.95 22.54
CA LEU A 234 -9.26 -16.53 22.43
C LEU A 234 -9.70 -16.14 21.01
N PRO A 235 -10.62 -15.16 20.88
CA PRO A 235 -10.96 -14.59 19.58
C PRO A 235 -9.73 -13.90 18.95
N VAL A 236 -9.54 -14.13 17.66
CA VAL A 236 -8.45 -13.54 16.88
C VAL A 236 -8.98 -12.52 15.89
N HIS A 237 -8.43 -11.32 15.96
CA HIS A 237 -8.71 -10.22 15.05
C HIS A 237 -7.47 -9.87 14.25
N CYS A 238 -7.64 -9.45 12.99
CA CYS A 238 -6.52 -9.08 12.13
C CYS A 238 -6.67 -7.62 11.67
N LEU A 239 -5.57 -6.89 11.72
CA LEU A 239 -5.40 -5.53 11.27
C LEU A 239 -4.47 -5.55 10.05
N VAL A 240 -5.08 -5.58 8.87
CA VAL A 240 -4.42 -5.66 7.56
C VAL A 240 -4.81 -4.46 6.71
N ASP A 241 -4.00 -4.14 5.69
CA ASP A 241 -4.32 -3.13 4.70
C ASP A 241 -5.62 -3.52 3.96
N CYS A 242 -6.44 -2.53 3.63
CA CYS A 242 -7.70 -2.74 2.91
C CYS A 242 -7.46 -2.85 1.40
N ASP A 243 -6.55 -3.75 1.01
CA ASP A 243 -6.18 -4.02 -0.37
C ASP A 243 -6.10 -5.54 -0.62
N PRO A 244 -5.92 -5.98 -1.87
CA PRO A 244 -5.84 -7.41 -2.18
C PRO A 244 -4.73 -8.16 -1.43
N TYR A 245 -3.64 -7.48 -1.03
CA TYR A 245 -2.52 -8.09 -0.31
C TYR A 245 -2.83 -8.25 1.18
N GLY A 246 -3.46 -7.27 1.81
CA GLY A 246 -3.92 -7.39 3.19
C GLY A 246 -4.98 -8.50 3.35
N PHE A 247 -5.87 -8.66 2.37
CA PHE A 247 -6.80 -9.79 2.34
C PHE A 247 -6.08 -11.14 2.15
N GLU A 248 -5.05 -11.19 1.30
CA GLU A 248 -4.20 -12.37 1.15
C GLU A 248 -3.50 -12.75 2.46
N ILE A 249 -3.01 -11.76 3.21
CA ILE A 249 -2.38 -11.96 4.53
C ILE A 249 -3.39 -12.49 5.55
N LEU A 250 -4.59 -11.90 5.62
CA LEU A 250 -5.69 -12.39 6.44
C LEU A 250 -6.07 -13.84 6.12
N ALA A 251 -6.26 -14.13 4.83
CA ALA A 251 -6.58 -15.47 4.36
C ALA A 251 -5.46 -16.46 4.70
N THR A 252 -4.20 -16.05 4.59
CA THR A 252 -3.04 -16.89 4.90
C THR A 252 -2.92 -17.20 6.40
N TYR A 253 -3.25 -16.25 7.28
CA TYR A 253 -3.36 -16.52 8.72
C TYR A 253 -4.52 -17.46 9.07
N ARG A 254 -5.68 -17.31 8.41
CA ARG A 254 -6.89 -18.07 8.73
C ARG A 254 -6.92 -19.47 8.13
N PHE A 255 -6.49 -19.62 6.88
CA PHE A 255 -6.66 -20.84 6.09
C PHE A 255 -5.34 -21.48 5.68
N GLY A 256 -4.20 -20.85 6.00
CA GLY A 256 -2.89 -21.23 5.46
C GLY A 256 -2.71 -20.73 4.02
N SER A 257 -1.54 -21.00 3.44
CA SER A 257 -1.20 -20.53 2.10
C SER A 257 -2.04 -21.22 1.02
N MET A 258 -3.14 -20.59 0.56
CA MET A 258 -3.86 -20.96 -0.67
C MET A 258 -4.52 -19.77 -1.40
N CYS A 259 -4.40 -19.80 -2.74
CA CYS A 259 -5.01 -18.95 -3.75
C CYS A 259 -6.49 -18.59 -3.52
N LEU A 260 -6.83 -17.35 -3.89
CA LEU A 260 -8.18 -16.77 -3.96
C LEU A 260 -9.20 -17.68 -4.67
N LEU A 261 -10.45 -17.68 -4.19
CA LEU A 261 -11.54 -18.50 -4.72
C LEU A 261 -12.04 -17.98 -6.09
N PRO A 262 -11.94 -18.80 -7.17
CA PRO A 262 -12.46 -18.42 -8.47
C PRO A 262 -14.00 -18.38 -8.47
N LEU A 263 -14.60 -17.48 -9.25
CA LEU A 263 -16.05 -17.46 -9.49
C LEU A 263 -16.49 -18.76 -10.15
N THR A 264 -17.52 -19.39 -9.60
CA THR A 264 -18.20 -20.50 -10.28
C THR A 264 -19.07 -19.97 -11.42
N GLU A 265 -19.38 -20.81 -12.41
CA GLU A 265 -20.26 -20.41 -13.53
C GLU A 265 -21.66 -19.98 -13.06
N GLU A 266 -22.14 -20.51 -11.93
CA GLU A 266 -23.41 -20.08 -11.35
C GLU A 266 -23.31 -18.72 -10.64
N ASP A 267 -22.18 -18.42 -10.00
CA ASP A 267 -21.89 -17.09 -9.47
C ASP A 267 -21.80 -16.05 -10.60
N LYS A 268 -21.20 -16.40 -11.74
CA LYS A 268 -21.13 -15.54 -12.94
C LYS A 268 -22.53 -15.26 -13.48
N LYS A 269 -23.34 -16.30 -13.70
CA LYS A 269 -24.73 -16.16 -14.17
C LYS A 269 -25.59 -15.32 -13.22
N ARG A 270 -25.46 -15.51 -11.90
CA ARG A 270 -26.17 -14.70 -10.90
C ARG A 270 -25.70 -13.24 -10.90
N THR A 271 -24.39 -13.01 -11.04
CA THR A 271 -23.81 -11.66 -11.09
C THR A 271 -24.24 -10.92 -12.36
N GLU A 272 -24.20 -11.58 -13.52
CA GLU A 272 -24.70 -11.07 -14.80
C GLU A 272 -26.21 -10.79 -14.74
N ALA A 273 -27.00 -11.67 -14.12
CA ALA A 273 -28.44 -11.44 -13.91
C ALA A 273 -28.74 -10.28 -12.94
N MET A 274 -27.90 -10.07 -11.91
CA MET A 274 -28.01 -8.92 -11.02
C MET A 274 -27.67 -7.60 -11.73
N LEU A 275 -26.65 -7.59 -12.60
CA LEU A 275 -26.25 -6.43 -13.41
C LEU A 275 -27.33 -5.98 -14.41
N LEU A 276 -28.32 -6.84 -14.72
CA LEU A 276 -29.45 -6.51 -15.58
C LEU A 276 -30.61 -5.84 -14.84
N ARG A 277 -30.61 -5.79 -13.49
CA ARG A 277 -31.71 -5.19 -12.73
C ARG A 277 -31.68 -3.66 -12.77
N CYS A 278 -32.84 -3.07 -13.05
CA CYS A 278 -32.98 -1.64 -13.31
C CYS A 278 -32.52 -0.73 -12.16
N TYR A 279 -32.66 -1.16 -10.90
CA TYR A 279 -32.26 -0.35 -9.73
C TYR A 279 -30.73 -0.24 -9.58
N LEU A 280 -29.96 -1.28 -9.94
CA LEU A 280 -28.48 -1.25 -9.97
C LEU A 280 -27.95 -0.33 -11.09
N LYS A 281 -28.76 -0.07 -12.12
CA LYS A 281 -28.40 0.78 -13.27
C LYS A 281 -28.62 2.28 -13.01
N ARG A 282 -29.52 2.62 -12.08
CA ARG A 282 -29.98 4.01 -11.85
C ARG A 282 -29.68 4.54 -10.45
N GLU A 283 -29.64 3.69 -9.42
CA GLU A 283 -29.57 4.13 -8.02
C GLU A 283 -28.24 3.78 -7.32
N MET A 284 -27.53 2.73 -7.74
CA MET A 284 -26.30 2.26 -7.06
C MET A 284 -25.16 1.93 -8.05
N PRO A 285 -24.58 2.93 -8.74
CA PRO A 285 -23.58 2.73 -9.80
C PRO A 285 -22.26 2.12 -9.33
N GLN A 286 -21.92 2.26 -8.04
CA GLN A 286 -20.68 1.70 -7.46
C GLN A 286 -20.73 0.17 -7.35
N TRP A 287 -21.86 -0.38 -6.91
CA TRP A 287 -22.05 -1.83 -6.79
C TRP A 287 -22.04 -2.52 -8.15
N ARG A 288 -22.47 -1.79 -9.19
CA ARG A 288 -22.38 -2.25 -10.57
C ARG A 288 -20.92 -2.44 -11.00
N LEU A 289 -20.06 -1.45 -10.73
CA LEU A 289 -18.63 -1.50 -11.05
C LEU A 289 -17.91 -2.62 -10.29
N GLU A 290 -18.27 -2.84 -9.03
CA GLU A 290 -17.72 -3.92 -8.20
C GLU A 290 -18.12 -5.30 -8.72
N LEU A 291 -19.39 -5.51 -9.09
CA LEU A 291 -19.88 -6.76 -9.69
C LEU A 291 -19.28 -7.01 -11.10
N GLU A 292 -19.08 -5.96 -11.90
CA GLU A 292 -18.39 -6.04 -13.21
C GLU A 292 -16.90 -6.39 -13.03
N THR A 293 -16.25 -5.83 -12.00
CA THR A 293 -14.86 -6.12 -11.65
C THR A 293 -14.70 -7.54 -11.10
N MET A 294 -15.68 -8.01 -10.33
CA MET A 294 -15.79 -9.38 -9.83
C MET A 294 -15.87 -10.38 -11.00
N LEU A 295 -16.68 -10.09 -12.04
CA LEU A 295 -16.74 -10.89 -13.27
C LEU A 295 -15.42 -10.84 -14.06
N LYS A 296 -14.82 -9.66 -14.24
CA LYS A 296 -13.58 -9.48 -15.01
C LYS A 296 -12.38 -10.21 -14.39
N ARG A 297 -12.29 -10.23 -13.06
CA ARG A 297 -11.16 -10.83 -12.34
C ARG A 297 -11.41 -12.27 -11.90
N GLY A 298 -12.66 -12.72 -11.93
CA GLY A 298 -13.01 -14.10 -11.65
C GLY A 298 -12.78 -14.51 -10.21
N VAL A 299 -12.78 -13.60 -9.23
CA VAL A 299 -12.72 -13.89 -7.78
C VAL A 299 -13.68 -12.99 -7.00
N LYS A 300 -14.27 -13.47 -5.89
CA LYS A 300 -15.27 -12.73 -5.09
C LYS A 300 -14.64 -11.61 -4.26
N PHE A 301 -15.24 -10.42 -4.23
CA PHE A 301 -14.82 -9.28 -3.43
C PHE A 301 -15.98 -8.76 -2.57
N GLU A 302 -15.72 -8.55 -1.29
CA GLU A 302 -16.55 -7.75 -0.40
C GLU A 302 -15.56 -7.08 0.57
N ILE A 303 -15.88 -5.90 1.11
CA ILE A 303 -15.03 -5.02 1.95
C ILE A 303 -14.37 -3.87 1.16
N GLU A 304 -15.17 -3.08 0.46
CA GLU A 304 -14.81 -1.71 0.04
C GLU A 304 -15.24 -0.62 1.05
N ALA A 305 -15.78 -0.98 2.23
CA ALA A 305 -16.41 -0.01 3.14
C ALA A 305 -15.45 0.77 4.07
N LEU A 306 -14.12 0.55 4.05
CA LEU A 306 -13.23 1.06 5.11
C LEU A 306 -12.05 1.92 4.66
N SER A 307 -11.89 2.18 3.37
CA SER A 307 -10.81 3.04 2.86
C SER A 307 -11.04 4.55 3.09
N VAL A 308 -12.17 4.94 3.70
CA VAL A 308 -12.57 6.35 3.91
C VAL A 308 -12.19 6.89 5.30
N HIS A 309 -11.63 6.07 6.20
CA HIS A 309 -11.30 6.48 7.58
C HIS A 309 -9.82 6.26 7.94
N SER A 310 -9.31 7.04 8.92
CA SER A 310 -7.92 6.95 9.40
C SER A 310 -7.67 5.65 10.17
N LEU A 311 -6.43 5.16 10.20
CA LEU A 311 -6.02 3.92 10.91
C LEU A 311 -6.45 3.88 12.39
N SER A 312 -6.56 5.05 13.05
CA SER A 312 -7.08 5.18 14.43
C SER A 312 -8.58 4.86 14.56
N PHE A 313 -9.39 5.09 13.51
CA PHE A 313 -10.79 4.67 13.49
C PHE A 313 -10.91 3.15 13.51
N LEU A 314 -9.96 2.42 12.91
CA LEU A 314 -9.99 0.96 12.89
C LEU A 314 -9.79 0.37 14.29
N SER A 315 -8.83 0.90 15.06
CA SER A 315 -8.49 0.42 16.40
C SER A 315 -9.40 0.97 17.51
N GLU A 316 -9.85 2.23 17.43
CA GLU A 316 -10.61 2.89 18.50
C GLU A 316 -12.14 2.75 18.35
N VAL A 317 -12.63 2.56 17.11
CA VAL A 317 -14.07 2.61 16.81
C VAL A 317 -14.55 1.35 16.09
N TYR A 318 -13.99 1.00 14.94
CA TYR A 318 -14.51 -0.08 14.10
C TYR A 318 -14.33 -1.46 14.73
N ILE A 319 -13.10 -1.85 15.12
CA ILE A 319 -12.83 -3.14 15.77
C ILE A 319 -13.61 -3.26 17.10
N PRO A 320 -13.56 -2.28 18.03
CA PRO A 320 -14.35 -2.33 19.26
C PRO A 320 -15.87 -2.29 19.06
N SER A 321 -16.38 -1.68 17.99
CA SER A 321 -17.84 -1.65 17.71
C SER A 321 -18.33 -2.93 17.02
N LYS A 322 -17.50 -3.61 16.24
CA LYS A 322 -17.79 -4.92 15.66
C LYS A 322 -17.81 -6.01 16.73
N ILE A 323 -16.82 -5.99 17.64
CA ILE A 323 -16.77 -6.85 18.84
C ILE A 323 -17.99 -6.61 19.75
N ARG A 324 -18.39 -5.34 19.95
CA ARG A 324 -19.57 -5.00 20.76
C ARG A 324 -20.92 -5.29 20.10
N ARG A 325 -20.99 -5.41 18.76
CA ARG A 325 -22.24 -5.72 18.02
C ARG A 325 -22.60 -7.19 18.06
N GLU A 326 -21.65 -8.12 18.22
CA GLU A 326 -21.94 -9.56 18.36
C GLU A 326 -22.59 -9.95 19.69
N LEU A 327 -22.74 -9.02 20.64
CA LEU A 327 -23.46 -9.25 21.90
C LEU A 327 -24.90 -8.70 21.92
N LYS A 328 -25.41 -8.13 20.82
CA LYS A 328 -26.78 -7.56 20.77
C LYS A 328 -27.72 -8.18 19.73
N THR A 329 -27.31 -9.22 19.02
CA THR A 329 -28.15 -9.98 18.07
C THR A 329 -28.46 -11.39 18.56
N MET A 330 -28.97 -11.49 19.78
CA MET A 330 -29.65 -12.68 20.32
C MET A 330 -31.02 -12.24 20.87
N SER A 331 -31.95 -11.84 20.00
CA SER A 331 -33.38 -11.71 20.41
C SER A 331 -34.43 -11.65 19.29
N SER A 332 -34.11 -11.65 17.99
CA SER A 332 -35.15 -11.49 16.94
C SER A 332 -35.13 -12.45 15.76
N LEU A 333 -34.31 -13.52 15.79
CA LEU A 333 -34.34 -14.59 14.77
C LEU A 333 -34.50 -15.99 15.38
N SER A 334 -35.11 -16.09 16.55
CA SER A 334 -35.69 -17.34 17.06
C SER A 334 -37.12 -17.49 16.53
N ARG A 335 -37.29 -17.87 15.24
CA ARG A 335 -38.51 -18.60 14.82
C ARG A 335 -38.56 -19.29 13.46
N CYS A 336 -37.52 -19.30 12.63
CA CYS A 336 -37.55 -20.13 11.42
C CYS A 336 -36.32 -21.03 11.35
N LEU A 337 -36.59 -22.34 11.32
CA LEU A 337 -35.68 -23.48 11.12
C LEU A 337 -35.08 -24.12 12.39
N LEU A 338 -35.98 -24.50 13.31
CA LEU A 338 -35.83 -25.77 14.03
C LEU A 338 -36.54 -26.87 13.23
N ARG A 339 -35.78 -27.80 12.65
CA ARG A 339 -36.12 -29.23 12.55
C ARG A 339 -34.85 -30.03 12.24
N GLY A 340 -34.45 -30.87 13.19
CA GLY A 340 -33.27 -31.73 13.14
C GLY A 340 -32.95 -32.20 14.56
N ASN A 341 -33.73 -33.17 15.04
CA ASN A 341 -33.74 -33.70 16.41
C ASN A 341 -32.37 -34.20 16.91
N PHE A 342 -32.03 -33.92 18.19
CA PHE A 342 -31.86 -34.96 19.22
C PHE A 342 -32.06 -34.40 20.65
N SER A 343 -33.11 -34.94 21.30
CA SER A 343 -33.45 -35.08 22.73
C SER A 343 -33.18 -34.00 23.80
N LEU A 344 -34.27 -33.35 24.21
CA LEU A 344 -34.85 -33.22 25.57
C LEU A 344 -34.00 -33.57 26.82
N SER A 345 -33.87 -32.59 27.72
CA SER A 345 -34.34 -32.76 29.11
C SER A 345 -34.91 -31.44 29.64
N THR A 346 -36.07 -31.56 30.28
CA THR A 346 -36.96 -30.49 30.78
C THR A 346 -36.59 -30.04 32.19
N GLY A 347 -36.71 -28.75 32.50
CA GLY A 347 -36.60 -28.26 33.89
C GLY A 347 -36.80 -26.75 34.06
N THR A 348 -38.07 -26.32 34.04
CA THR A 348 -38.67 -25.24 34.88
C THR A 348 -37.77 -24.16 35.51
N ASN A 349 -37.94 -22.88 35.15
CA ASN A 349 -38.81 -21.95 35.89
C ASN A 349 -38.74 -20.51 35.37
N ARG A 350 -39.94 -19.95 35.12
CA ARG A 350 -40.25 -18.52 35.01
C ARG A 350 -40.10 -17.83 36.36
N ARG A 351 -39.71 -16.54 36.34
CA ARG A 351 -40.06 -15.40 37.24
C ARG A 351 -38.86 -14.43 37.22
N PHE A 352 -38.93 -13.11 37.02
CA PHE A 352 -39.92 -12.07 37.32
C PHE A 352 -39.69 -10.84 36.39
N PHE A 353 -40.80 -10.20 36.01
CA PHE A 353 -41.07 -8.76 35.83
C PHE A 353 -39.90 -7.76 35.65
N SER A 354 -39.86 -6.96 34.57
CA SER A 354 -40.72 -5.78 34.28
C SER A 354 -40.57 -4.62 35.26
N ALA A 355 -39.87 -3.58 34.81
CA ALA A 355 -40.16 -2.14 34.98
C ALA A 355 -38.99 -1.37 34.33
N VAL A 356 -39.11 -0.28 33.58
CA VAL A 356 -40.23 0.59 33.22
C VAL A 356 -39.74 1.38 31.98
N THR A 357 -40.66 1.50 31.02
CA THR A 357 -40.88 2.57 30.02
C THR A 357 -40.25 3.94 30.39
N ALA A 358 -39.99 4.90 29.53
CA ALA A 358 -40.06 5.14 28.11
C ALA A 358 -39.57 6.59 27.96
N ALA A 359 -38.81 6.89 26.91
CA ALA A 359 -38.73 8.23 26.36
C ALA A 359 -38.36 8.09 24.88
N ALA A 360 -39.39 8.04 24.05
CA ALA A 360 -39.27 8.05 22.60
C ALA A 360 -39.45 9.48 22.08
N ALA A 361 -38.50 9.94 21.26
CA ALA A 361 -38.64 10.93 20.18
C ALA A 361 -37.26 11.01 19.50
N THR A 362 -37.01 10.95 18.19
CA THR A 362 -37.73 10.82 16.91
C THR A 362 -36.63 10.47 15.87
N PRO A 363 -36.93 9.90 14.69
CA PRO A 363 -35.91 9.44 13.75
C PRO A 363 -35.31 10.62 12.96
N SER A 364 -34.03 10.95 13.20
CA SER A 364 -33.28 11.89 12.36
C SER A 364 -32.65 11.18 11.16
N SER A 365 -32.90 11.70 9.96
CA SER A 365 -32.19 11.44 8.70
C SER A 365 -30.66 11.27 8.87
N PRO A 366 -29.98 10.49 8.01
CA PRO A 366 -28.53 10.31 8.10
C PRO A 366 -27.81 11.66 7.89
N ARG A 367 -27.15 12.16 8.94
CA ARG A 367 -26.37 13.41 8.83
C ARG A 367 -25.13 13.18 7.96
N PRO A 368 -24.86 14.03 6.94
CA PRO A 368 -23.61 13.95 6.17
C PRO A 368 -22.40 14.19 7.07
N SER A 369 -21.27 13.56 6.75
CA SER A 369 -20.02 13.73 7.49
C SER A 369 -19.60 15.22 7.51
N LEU A 370 -19.06 15.71 8.63
CA LEU A 370 -18.56 17.09 8.71
C LEU A 370 -17.46 17.39 7.67
N ILE A 371 -16.73 16.36 7.23
CA ILE A 371 -15.71 16.48 6.16
C ILE A 371 -16.36 16.76 4.81
N SER A 372 -17.38 15.99 4.41
CA SER A 372 -18.08 16.21 3.13
C SER A 372 -18.76 17.58 3.12
N LEU A 373 -19.32 18.01 4.25
CA LEU A 373 -19.91 19.35 4.40
C LEU A 373 -18.92 20.50 4.16
N VAL A 374 -17.64 20.35 4.50
CA VAL A 374 -16.59 21.35 4.24
C VAL A 374 -16.02 21.20 2.81
N ASN A 375 -15.86 19.96 2.33
CA ASN A 375 -15.28 19.67 1.03
C ASN A 375 -16.17 20.04 -0.15
N ASP A 376 -17.49 19.88 0.01
CA ASP A 376 -18.47 20.10 -1.05
C ASP A 376 -18.94 21.56 -1.10
N GLU A 377 -18.74 22.33 -0.01
CA GLU A 377 -19.08 23.75 0.06
C GLU A 377 -18.16 24.57 -0.85
N ARG A 378 -18.71 25.42 -1.71
CA ARG A 378 -17.95 26.21 -2.70
C ARG A 378 -17.71 27.65 -2.25
N ASP A 379 -18.58 28.20 -1.40
CA ASP A 379 -18.45 29.57 -0.93
C ASP A 379 -17.38 29.66 0.17
N PRO A 380 -16.33 30.48 -0.02
CA PRO A 380 -15.23 30.51 0.92
C PRO A 380 -15.57 31.07 2.31
N LYS A 381 -16.65 31.85 2.47
CA LYS A 381 -17.16 32.26 3.79
C LYS A 381 -17.77 31.07 4.54
N PHE A 382 -18.64 30.33 3.87
CA PHE A 382 -19.30 29.16 4.48
C PHE A 382 -18.32 28.00 4.73
N ILE A 383 -17.27 27.87 3.90
CA ILE A 383 -16.15 26.96 4.16
C ILE A 383 -15.54 27.28 5.53
N THR A 384 -15.18 28.54 5.78
CA THR A 384 -14.57 28.99 7.05
C THR A 384 -15.47 28.71 8.25
N GLU A 385 -16.76 29.09 8.17
CA GLU A 385 -17.71 28.86 9.27
C GLU A 385 -17.91 27.36 9.58
N LYS A 386 -18.06 26.53 8.54
CA LYS A 386 -18.21 25.08 8.69
C LYS A 386 -16.92 24.44 9.22
N PHE A 387 -15.76 24.91 8.75
CA PHE A 387 -14.46 24.44 9.22
C PHE A 387 -14.29 24.71 10.72
N LYS A 388 -14.60 25.93 11.18
CA LYS A 388 -14.55 26.29 12.61
C LYS A 388 -15.48 25.43 13.47
N LYS A 389 -16.71 25.20 13.01
CA LYS A 389 -17.65 24.29 13.69
C LYS A 389 -17.08 22.87 13.77
N ALA A 390 -16.47 22.37 12.69
CA ALA A 390 -15.87 21.05 12.66
C ALA A 390 -14.61 20.93 13.54
N CYS A 391 -13.85 22.01 13.72
CA CYS A 391 -12.68 22.05 14.60
C CYS A 391 -12.98 21.76 16.08
N GLN A 392 -14.24 21.80 16.52
CA GLN A 392 -14.61 21.36 17.87
C GLN A 392 -14.32 19.87 18.10
N ALA A 393 -14.39 19.06 17.04
CA ALA A 393 -14.09 17.65 17.10
C ALA A 393 -12.57 17.38 17.03
N GLU A 394 -12.04 16.62 17.99
CA GLU A 394 -10.60 16.32 18.05
C GLU A 394 -10.07 15.55 16.83
N TRP A 395 -10.86 14.60 16.32
CA TRP A 395 -10.51 13.82 15.14
C TRP A 395 -10.37 14.70 13.88
N PHE A 396 -11.17 15.77 13.77
CA PHE A 396 -11.09 16.71 12.66
C PHE A 396 -9.79 17.51 12.71
N ARG A 397 -9.39 17.97 13.91
CA ARG A 397 -8.13 18.70 14.12
C ARG A 397 -6.88 17.91 13.70
N LYS A 398 -6.95 16.58 13.73
CA LYS A 398 -5.84 15.69 13.33
C LYS A 398 -5.80 15.41 11.81
N ASN A 399 -6.83 15.78 11.04
CA ASN A 399 -6.91 15.46 9.61
C ASN A 399 -6.10 16.45 8.74
N ILE A 400 -4.87 16.09 8.38
CA ILE A 400 -3.97 16.93 7.57
C ILE A 400 -4.56 17.27 6.20
N ALA A 401 -5.17 16.30 5.53
CA ALA A 401 -5.67 16.47 4.15
C ALA A 401 -6.77 17.53 4.06
N VAL A 402 -7.65 17.61 5.05
CA VAL A 402 -8.72 18.61 5.08
C VAL A 402 -8.16 20.01 5.30
N TYR A 403 -7.16 20.18 6.17
CA TYR A 403 -6.48 21.46 6.36
C TYR A 403 -5.78 21.89 5.07
N GLU A 404 -4.97 21.01 4.47
CA GLU A 404 -4.26 21.33 3.23
C GLU A 404 -5.22 21.69 2.09
N LYS A 405 -6.31 20.93 1.93
CA LYS A 405 -7.31 21.20 0.89
C LYS A 405 -8.03 22.52 1.16
N THR A 406 -8.44 22.80 2.38
CA THR A 406 -9.17 24.03 2.75
C THR A 406 -8.28 25.26 2.56
N VAL A 407 -7.08 25.23 3.14
CA VAL A 407 -6.08 26.31 3.03
C VAL A 407 -5.74 26.60 1.56
N ARG A 408 -5.50 25.55 0.74
CA ARG A 408 -5.25 25.70 -0.71
C ARG A 408 -6.42 26.35 -1.44
N ARG A 409 -7.66 25.99 -1.11
CA ARG A 409 -8.87 26.54 -1.76
C ARG A 409 -9.07 28.01 -1.41
N LEU A 410 -8.92 28.37 -0.13
CA LEU A 410 -9.02 29.76 0.31
C LEU A 410 -7.92 30.63 -0.30
N ALA A 411 -6.68 30.13 -0.35
CA ALA A 411 -5.57 30.83 -1.00
C ALA A 411 -5.77 30.98 -2.51
N ALA A 412 -6.28 29.95 -3.21
CA ALA A 412 -6.63 30.05 -4.63
C ALA A 412 -7.72 31.10 -4.89
N ALA A 413 -8.64 31.28 -3.94
CA ALA A 413 -9.64 32.36 -3.96
C ALA A 413 -9.10 33.73 -3.48
N LYS A 414 -7.79 33.84 -3.20
CA LYS A 414 -7.12 35.02 -2.64
C LYS A 414 -7.71 35.53 -1.31
N LYS A 415 -8.28 34.63 -0.51
CA LYS A 415 -8.88 34.92 0.80
C LYS A 415 -7.93 34.57 1.94
N PHE A 416 -6.82 35.30 2.02
CA PHE A 416 -5.76 35.05 3.02
C PHE A 416 -6.19 35.34 4.46
N GLU A 417 -7.06 36.34 4.67
CA GLU A 417 -7.66 36.65 5.98
C GLU A 417 -8.38 35.42 6.57
N TRP A 418 -9.12 34.68 5.74
CA TRP A 418 -9.81 33.47 6.18
C TRP A 418 -8.86 32.29 6.40
N VAL A 419 -7.71 32.25 5.74
CA VAL A 419 -6.66 31.26 6.02
C VAL A 419 -6.07 31.51 7.40
N GLU A 420 -5.74 32.75 7.71
CA GLU A 420 -5.30 33.17 9.05
C GLU A 420 -6.37 32.82 10.08
N GLU A 421 -7.63 33.19 9.82
CA GLU A 421 -8.74 32.97 10.73
C GLU A 421 -8.93 31.47 11.10
N ILE A 422 -8.84 30.54 10.13
CA ILE A 422 -8.97 29.10 10.43
C ILE A 422 -7.76 28.51 11.14
N LEU A 423 -6.56 29.04 10.88
CA LEU A 423 -5.31 28.53 11.45
C LEU A 423 -5.07 29.11 12.86
N GLU A 424 -5.41 30.37 13.10
CA GLU A 424 -5.37 30.97 14.44
C GLU A 424 -6.44 30.40 15.38
N GLU A 425 -7.61 30.00 14.87
CA GLU A 425 -8.63 29.29 15.66
C GLU A 425 -8.03 28.02 16.34
N GLN A 426 -6.96 27.46 15.76
CA GLN A 426 -6.29 26.30 16.32
C GLN A 426 -5.51 26.59 17.61
N ASN A 427 -5.13 27.86 17.84
CA ASN A 427 -4.40 28.29 19.03
C ASN A 427 -5.19 28.07 20.33
N LYS A 428 -6.53 27.97 20.23
CA LYS A 428 -7.42 27.78 21.39
C LYS A 428 -7.40 26.36 21.95
N TYR A 429 -6.82 25.39 21.23
CA TYR A 429 -6.89 23.98 21.59
C TYR A 429 -5.61 23.46 22.25
N PRO A 430 -5.69 22.51 23.21
CA PRO A 430 -4.54 22.00 23.98
C PRO A 430 -3.43 21.35 23.14
N ASN A 431 -3.74 20.91 21.92
CA ASN A 431 -2.79 20.24 21.02
C ASN A 431 -1.65 21.15 20.55
N MET A 432 -1.74 22.45 20.80
CA MET A 432 -0.73 23.43 20.41
C MET A 432 0.58 23.34 21.21
N SER A 433 0.58 22.61 22.34
CA SER A 433 1.82 22.26 23.05
C SER A 433 2.69 21.23 22.32
N LYS A 434 2.11 20.51 21.34
CA LYS A 434 2.83 19.47 20.59
C LYS A 434 3.53 20.07 19.38
N GLU A 435 4.86 19.97 19.36
CA GLU A 435 5.70 20.50 18.27
C GLU A 435 5.22 20.08 16.88
N GLY A 436 4.87 18.81 16.67
CA GLY A 436 4.39 18.32 15.38
C GLY A 436 3.10 18.98 14.89
N PHE A 437 2.22 19.41 15.80
CA PHE A 437 1.02 20.17 15.44
C PHE A 437 1.39 21.60 15.02
N VAL A 438 2.28 22.26 15.76
CA VAL A 438 2.77 23.61 15.44
C VAL A 438 3.53 23.62 14.11
N ALA A 439 4.47 22.69 13.92
CA ALA A 439 5.23 22.53 12.69
C ALA A 439 4.32 22.32 11.46
N ARG A 440 3.18 21.66 11.63
CA ARG A 440 2.16 21.54 10.57
C ARG A 440 1.51 22.89 10.24
N ILE A 441 1.16 23.70 11.25
CA ILE A 441 0.58 25.04 11.02
C ILE A 441 1.58 25.94 10.30
N ILE A 442 2.86 25.93 10.72
CA ILE A 442 3.96 26.65 10.05
C ILE A 442 4.05 26.23 8.56
N ASN A 443 4.04 24.93 8.28
CA ASN A 443 4.05 24.41 6.91
C ASN A 443 2.80 24.83 6.10
N LEU A 444 1.62 24.88 6.71
CA LEU A 444 0.38 25.29 6.04
C LEU A 444 0.43 26.77 5.62
N TYR A 445 0.86 27.66 6.53
CA TYR A 445 1.10 29.07 6.21
C TYR A 445 2.15 29.22 5.10
N GLY A 446 3.25 28.48 5.21
CA GLY A 446 4.31 28.45 4.20
C GLY A 446 3.82 28.06 2.81
N ARG A 447 2.98 27.03 2.69
CA ARG A 447 2.45 26.55 1.40
C ARG A 447 1.57 27.55 0.67
N VAL A 448 0.98 28.51 1.37
CA VAL A 448 0.16 29.59 0.78
C VAL A 448 0.91 30.91 0.65
N GLY A 449 2.20 30.93 0.98
CA GLY A 449 3.05 32.12 0.86
C GLY A 449 2.94 33.12 2.00
N MET A 450 2.37 32.73 3.15
CA MET A 450 2.21 33.58 4.33
C MET A 450 3.37 33.37 5.31
N PHE A 451 4.58 33.78 4.94
CA PHE A 451 5.79 33.54 5.73
C PHE A 451 5.76 34.26 7.09
N GLU A 452 5.27 35.49 7.12
CA GLU A 452 5.24 36.32 8.32
C GLU A 452 4.38 35.67 9.43
N ASN A 453 3.23 35.08 9.06
CA ASN A 453 2.40 34.29 9.97
C ASN A 453 3.09 32.98 10.40
N ALA A 454 3.79 32.31 9.48
CA ALA A 454 4.56 31.10 9.80
C ALA A 454 5.69 31.39 10.82
N GLN A 455 6.37 32.52 10.65
CA GLN A 455 7.41 32.99 11.56
C GLN A 455 6.83 33.38 12.93
N LYS A 456 5.74 34.14 12.97
CA LYS A 456 5.01 34.46 14.21
C LYS A 456 4.66 33.19 15.00
N VAL A 457 4.12 32.16 14.34
CA VAL A 457 3.77 30.89 14.99
C VAL A 457 5.01 30.17 15.53
N PHE A 458 6.13 30.22 14.81
CA PHE A 458 7.41 29.69 15.29
C PHE A 458 7.91 30.45 16.52
N ASP A 459 7.83 31.78 16.51
CA ASP A 459 8.27 32.68 17.58
C ASP A 459 7.40 32.57 18.86
N GLU A 460 6.12 32.26 18.73
CA GLU A 460 5.22 31.99 19.86
C GLU A 460 5.47 30.63 20.54
N MET A 461 6.24 29.71 19.93
CA MET A 461 6.51 28.38 20.52
C MET A 461 7.20 28.47 21.88
N SER A 462 8.13 29.41 22.06
CA SER A 462 8.86 29.59 23.33
C SER A 462 7.95 30.04 24.47
N GLU A 463 6.98 30.91 24.17
CA GLU A 463 6.01 31.42 25.15
C GLU A 463 5.05 30.31 25.63
N ARG A 464 4.85 29.29 24.79
CA ARG A 464 3.92 28.17 25.05
C ARG A 464 4.60 26.93 25.63
N ASN A 465 5.84 27.06 26.10
CA ASN A 465 6.66 25.94 26.58
C ASN A 465 6.80 24.80 25.55
N CYS A 466 6.74 25.12 24.25
CA CYS A 466 6.93 24.16 23.17
C CYS A 466 8.38 24.22 22.69
N LYS A 467 9.12 23.11 22.86
CA LYS A 467 10.53 23.05 22.45
C LYS A 467 10.64 23.20 20.94
N ARG A 468 11.51 24.12 20.48
CA ARG A 468 11.92 24.20 19.08
C ARG A 468 13.03 23.19 18.83
N THR A 469 12.77 22.22 17.96
CA THR A 469 13.78 21.26 17.50
C THR A 469 14.00 21.39 15.99
N VAL A 470 14.82 20.50 15.42
CA VAL A 470 15.05 20.37 13.98
C VAL A 470 13.74 20.26 13.19
N LEU A 471 12.67 19.69 13.77
CA LEU A 471 11.36 19.57 13.11
C LEU A 471 10.71 20.94 12.85
N SER A 472 10.57 21.77 13.89
CA SER A 472 10.01 23.12 13.74
C SER A 472 10.91 24.05 12.92
N PHE A 473 12.23 23.89 13.04
CA PHE A 473 13.22 24.59 12.22
C PHE A 473 13.07 24.25 10.72
N ASN A 474 12.98 22.97 10.38
CA ASN A 474 12.73 22.51 9.00
C ASN A 474 11.37 22.99 8.48
N ALA A 475 10.35 23.11 9.34
CA ALA A 475 9.06 23.69 8.96
C ALA A 475 9.18 25.18 8.61
N LEU A 476 9.93 25.96 9.39
CA LEU A 476 10.17 27.38 9.12
C LEU A 476 10.99 27.59 7.83
N LEU A 477 12.06 26.82 7.63
CA LEU A 477 12.84 26.83 6.39
C LEU A 477 11.96 26.51 5.18
N ASN A 478 11.13 25.46 5.27
CA ASN A 478 10.20 25.11 4.19
C ASN A 478 9.16 26.20 3.94
N ALA A 479 8.68 26.87 4.99
CA ALA A 479 7.77 28.00 4.83
C ALA A 479 8.42 29.18 4.11
N CYS A 480 9.69 29.44 4.40
CA CYS A 480 10.51 30.46 3.73
C CYS A 480 10.66 30.16 2.22
N VAL A 481 11.05 28.92 1.89
CA VAL A 481 11.19 28.45 0.49
C VAL A 481 9.87 28.50 -0.26
N ASN A 482 8.78 28.00 0.32
CA ASN A 482 7.46 27.99 -0.33
C ASN A 482 6.88 29.40 -0.52
N SER A 483 7.26 30.36 0.33
CA SER A 483 6.89 31.77 0.20
C SER A 483 7.83 32.57 -0.69
N LYS A 484 8.77 31.91 -1.38
CA LYS A 484 9.78 32.52 -2.28
C LYS A 484 10.68 33.55 -1.59
N LYS A 485 10.83 33.50 -0.27
CA LYS A 485 11.70 34.39 0.50
C LYS A 485 13.14 33.84 0.52
N PHE A 486 13.71 33.55 -0.66
CA PHE A 486 14.93 32.75 -0.76
C PHE A 486 16.14 33.38 -0.05
N ASP A 487 16.21 34.71 0.00
CA ASP A 487 17.28 35.43 0.72
C ASP A 487 17.28 35.14 2.23
N LEU A 488 16.11 34.94 2.82
CA LEU A 488 16.00 34.66 4.25
C LEU A 488 16.41 33.22 4.60
N VAL A 489 16.28 32.27 3.68
CA VAL A 489 16.57 30.84 3.92
C VAL A 489 18.00 30.66 4.44
N GLU A 490 18.96 31.32 3.80
CA GLU A 490 20.38 31.25 4.15
C GLU A 490 20.67 31.89 5.51
N SER A 491 20.08 33.06 5.79
CA SER A 491 20.23 33.75 7.08
C SER A 491 19.67 32.92 8.24
N ILE A 492 18.48 32.34 8.06
CA ILE A 492 17.81 31.46 9.04
C ILE A 492 18.67 30.23 9.28
N PHE A 493 19.20 29.62 8.21
CA PHE A 493 20.03 28.41 8.33
C PHE A 493 21.35 28.68 9.06
N LYS A 494 21.98 29.84 8.87
CA LYS A 494 23.25 30.19 9.52
C LYS A 494 23.09 30.62 10.98
N GLU A 495 22.04 31.39 11.29
CA GLU A 495 21.92 32.03 12.61
C GLU A 495 21.15 31.21 13.66
N LEU A 496 20.03 30.58 13.28
CA LEU A 496 19.12 29.95 14.25
C LEU A 496 19.69 28.69 14.91
N PRO A 497 20.41 27.80 14.19
CA PRO A 497 21.01 26.61 14.81
C PRO A 497 21.88 26.92 16.02
N GLY A 498 22.73 27.96 15.94
CA GLY A 498 23.58 28.38 17.05
C GLY A 498 22.79 28.98 18.22
N LYS A 499 21.79 29.83 17.92
CA LYS A 499 20.94 30.48 18.94
C LYS A 499 20.06 29.50 19.71
N LEU A 500 19.61 28.43 19.05
CA LEU A 500 18.65 27.46 19.61
C LEU A 500 19.28 26.10 19.95
N SER A 501 20.59 25.94 19.77
CA SER A 501 21.30 24.67 19.92
C SER A 501 20.65 23.53 19.12
N ILE A 502 20.29 23.81 17.87
CA ILE A 502 19.72 22.85 16.92
C ILE A 502 20.85 22.35 16.02
N GLU A 503 20.93 21.04 15.80
CA GLU A 503 21.82 20.45 14.80
C GLU A 503 21.02 20.25 13.49
N PRO A 504 21.38 20.95 12.40
CA PRO A 504 20.75 20.75 11.10
C PRO A 504 20.95 19.32 10.60
N ASP A 505 19.88 18.71 10.08
CA ASP A 505 19.91 17.38 9.49
C ASP A 505 19.93 17.44 7.95
N VAL A 506 19.95 16.28 7.30
CA VAL A 506 19.91 16.19 5.83
C VAL A 506 18.66 16.88 5.26
N ALA A 507 17.53 16.87 5.97
CA ALA A 507 16.31 17.56 5.54
C ALA A 507 16.44 19.09 5.64
N SER A 508 17.16 19.61 6.66
CA SER A 508 17.53 21.03 6.74
C SER A 508 18.37 21.44 5.53
N TYR A 509 19.42 20.67 5.22
CA TYR A 509 20.29 20.92 4.06
C TYR A 509 19.54 20.81 2.74
N ASN A 510 18.68 19.80 2.55
CA ASN A 510 17.83 19.67 1.37
C ASN A 510 16.92 20.89 1.18
N THR A 511 16.40 21.45 2.28
CA THR A 511 15.58 22.67 2.23
C THR A 511 16.41 23.91 1.86
N LEU A 512 17.64 24.01 2.39
CA LEU A 512 18.59 25.08 2.01
C LEU A 512 18.98 24.99 0.53
N ILE A 513 19.35 23.80 0.04
CA ILE A 513 19.65 23.54 -1.38
C ILE A 513 18.49 24.00 -2.25
N LYS A 514 17.25 23.59 -1.91
CA LYS A 514 16.05 24.02 -2.64
C LYS A 514 15.88 25.56 -2.63
N GLY A 515 16.18 26.22 -1.51
CA GLY A 515 16.17 27.66 -1.39
C GLY A 515 17.20 28.36 -2.29
N LEU A 516 18.44 27.89 -2.29
CA LEU A 516 19.53 28.41 -3.12
C LEU A 516 19.26 28.21 -4.62
N CYS A 517 18.73 27.04 -5.01
CA CYS A 517 18.24 26.80 -6.37
C CYS A 517 17.19 27.84 -6.78
N GLY A 518 16.21 28.11 -5.90
CA GLY A 518 15.17 29.13 -6.10
C GLY A 518 15.71 30.56 -6.23
N LYS A 519 16.77 30.91 -5.47
CA LYS A 519 17.49 32.18 -5.58
C LYS A 519 18.28 32.33 -6.88
N GLY A 520 18.66 31.20 -7.51
CA GLY A 520 19.54 31.15 -8.67
C GLY A 520 21.00 30.86 -8.35
N SER A 521 21.36 30.74 -7.06
CA SER A 521 22.69 30.38 -6.56
C SER A 521 22.98 28.88 -6.71
N PHE A 522 22.94 28.37 -7.95
CA PHE A 522 23.03 26.94 -8.22
C PHE A 522 24.39 26.33 -7.83
N THR A 523 25.48 27.06 -8.06
CA THR A 523 26.85 26.62 -7.73
C THR A 523 27.02 26.41 -6.22
N GLU A 524 26.49 27.34 -5.41
CA GLU A 524 26.46 27.23 -3.96
C GLU A 524 25.60 26.03 -3.51
N ALA A 525 24.46 25.81 -4.16
CA ALA A 525 23.60 24.67 -3.88
C ALA A 525 24.30 23.31 -4.12
N VAL A 526 25.10 23.21 -5.19
CA VAL A 526 25.90 21.99 -5.48
C VAL A 526 27.04 21.81 -4.48
N ALA A 527 27.68 22.90 -4.03
CA ALA A 527 28.75 22.85 -3.03
C ALA A 527 28.26 22.33 -1.66
N LEU A 528 26.96 22.45 -1.35
CA LEU A 528 26.39 21.89 -0.13
C LEU A 528 26.43 20.36 -0.08
N ILE A 529 26.60 19.65 -1.20
CA ILE A 529 26.80 18.19 -1.17
C ILE A 529 28.08 17.87 -0.37
N ASP A 530 29.17 18.58 -0.63
CA ASP A 530 30.44 18.42 0.07
C ASP A 530 30.34 18.86 1.53
N GLU A 531 29.57 19.93 1.82
CA GLU A 531 29.35 20.39 3.18
C GLU A 531 28.61 19.35 4.04
N ILE A 532 27.57 18.71 3.50
CA ILE A 532 26.82 17.63 4.18
C ILE A 532 27.79 16.53 4.61
N GLU A 533 28.70 16.12 3.72
CA GLU A 533 29.69 15.07 4.00
C GLU A 533 30.73 15.50 5.03
N ASN A 534 31.21 16.75 4.94
CA ASN A 534 32.15 17.32 5.92
C ASN A 534 31.55 17.42 7.34
N LYS A 535 30.22 17.47 7.45
CA LYS A 535 29.49 17.39 8.72
C LYS A 535 29.23 15.96 9.20
N GLY A 536 29.72 14.95 8.49
CA GLY A 536 29.49 13.54 8.79
C GLY A 536 28.08 13.04 8.45
N LEU A 537 27.31 13.83 7.71
CA LEU A 537 26.00 13.44 7.18
C LEU A 537 26.17 12.79 5.80
N LYS A 538 25.16 12.03 5.36
CA LYS A 538 25.16 11.41 4.03
C LYS A 538 24.10 12.06 3.15
N PRO A 539 24.47 12.67 2.01
CA PRO A 539 23.51 13.10 1.00
C PRO A 539 22.61 11.94 0.58
N ASP A 540 21.30 12.19 0.45
CA ASP A 540 20.33 11.18 0.08
C ASP A 540 19.77 11.41 -1.33
N HIS A 541 18.92 10.50 -1.80
CA HIS A 541 18.26 10.63 -3.10
C HIS A 541 17.45 11.94 -3.23
N ILE A 542 16.95 12.51 -2.12
CA ILE A 542 16.24 13.79 -2.15
C ILE A 542 17.21 14.94 -2.45
N THR A 543 18.40 14.94 -1.84
CA THR A 543 19.48 15.91 -2.13
C THR A 543 19.77 15.99 -3.62
N PHE A 544 20.03 14.83 -4.25
CA PHE A 544 20.33 14.77 -5.68
C PHE A 544 19.12 15.11 -6.55
N ASN A 545 17.92 14.63 -6.20
CA ASN A 545 16.71 14.89 -6.97
C ASN A 545 16.37 16.38 -7.06
N ILE A 546 16.63 17.18 -6.01
CA ILE A 546 16.42 18.64 -6.05
C ILE A 546 17.36 19.28 -7.08
N LEU A 547 18.65 18.93 -7.03
CA LEU A 547 19.67 19.47 -7.91
C LEU A 547 19.49 19.02 -9.36
N LEU A 548 19.18 17.75 -9.59
CA LEU A 548 18.88 17.20 -10.92
C LEU A 548 17.67 17.89 -11.54
N HIS A 549 16.56 17.98 -10.80
CA HIS A 549 15.35 18.65 -11.29
C HIS A 549 15.65 20.10 -11.67
N GLU A 550 16.37 20.82 -10.83
CA GLU A 550 16.75 22.21 -11.10
C GLU A 550 17.65 22.35 -12.34
N SER A 551 18.69 21.52 -12.46
CA SER A 551 19.59 21.53 -13.63
C SER A 551 18.84 21.31 -14.93
N TYR A 552 18.07 20.21 -15.00
CA TYR A 552 17.39 19.83 -16.24
C TYR A 552 16.27 20.80 -16.61
N THR A 553 15.50 21.32 -15.63
CA THR A 553 14.43 22.28 -15.92
C THR A 553 14.93 23.67 -16.31
N LYS A 554 16.15 24.04 -15.92
CA LYS A 554 16.81 25.30 -16.33
C LYS A 554 17.68 25.15 -17.59
N GLY A 555 17.62 24.01 -18.29
CA GLY A 555 18.43 23.77 -19.50
C GLY A 555 19.92 23.63 -19.24
N LYS A 556 20.33 23.38 -17.99
CA LYS A 556 21.73 23.11 -17.62
C LYS A 556 22.02 21.62 -17.71
N PHE A 557 21.83 21.03 -18.89
CA PHE A 557 21.86 19.59 -19.08
C PHE A 557 23.21 18.96 -18.67
N GLU A 558 24.34 19.55 -19.09
CA GLU A 558 25.68 19.05 -18.74
C GLU A 558 25.95 19.03 -17.24
N GLU A 559 25.51 20.06 -16.51
CA GLU A 559 25.61 20.11 -15.05
C GLU A 559 24.71 19.04 -14.40
N GLY A 560 23.53 18.80 -14.97
CA GLY A 560 22.66 17.69 -14.58
C GLY A 560 23.34 16.33 -14.71
N GLU A 561 24.02 16.07 -15.83
CA GLU A 561 24.76 14.82 -16.03
C GLU A 561 25.96 14.67 -15.07
N LYS A 562 26.66 15.77 -14.73
CA LYS A 562 27.71 15.75 -13.69
C LYS A 562 27.13 15.37 -12.32
N ILE A 563 25.96 15.91 -11.98
CA ILE A 563 25.27 15.58 -10.71
C ILE A 563 24.78 14.13 -10.72
N TRP A 564 24.28 13.63 -11.86
CA TRP A 564 23.89 12.23 -12.03
C TRP A 564 25.08 11.29 -11.83
N ALA A 565 26.22 11.58 -12.47
CA ALA A 565 27.44 10.81 -12.30
C ALA A 565 27.92 10.82 -10.84
N ARG A 566 27.86 11.97 -10.17
CA ARG A 566 28.18 12.10 -8.74
C ARG A 566 27.24 11.29 -7.84
N MET A 567 25.95 11.21 -8.18
CA MET A 567 24.96 10.38 -7.47
C MET A 567 25.32 8.88 -7.57
N VAL A 568 25.71 8.44 -8.78
CA VAL A 568 26.16 7.06 -9.04
C VAL A 568 27.46 6.75 -8.29
N GLU A 569 28.47 7.63 -8.39
CA GLU A 569 29.77 7.48 -7.72
C GLU A 569 29.63 7.34 -6.20
N LYS A 570 28.72 8.11 -5.61
CA LYS A 570 28.42 8.06 -4.18
C LYS A 570 27.52 6.91 -3.76
N ASN A 571 27.19 5.98 -4.68
CA ASN A 571 26.32 4.83 -4.44
C ASN A 571 24.93 5.22 -3.90
N VAL A 572 24.41 6.39 -4.27
CA VAL A 572 23.05 6.80 -3.90
C VAL A 572 22.09 6.23 -4.94
N LYS A 573 21.19 5.35 -4.50
CA LYS A 573 20.25 4.66 -5.39
C LYS A 573 19.28 5.65 -6.04
N GLN A 574 19.22 5.61 -7.37
CA GLN A 574 18.27 6.37 -8.18
C GLN A 574 16.85 5.85 -7.95
N ASP A 575 15.90 6.79 -7.84
CA ASP A 575 14.49 6.49 -7.74
C ASP A 575 13.73 7.02 -8.97
N ILE A 576 12.42 6.78 -9.02
CA ILE A 576 11.57 7.24 -10.12
C ILE A 576 11.67 8.76 -10.36
N ARG A 577 11.92 9.56 -9.31
CA ARG A 577 12.06 11.02 -9.45
C ARG A 577 13.38 11.39 -10.10
N SER A 578 14.48 10.68 -9.79
CA SER A 578 15.77 10.87 -10.47
C SER A 578 15.62 10.64 -11.98
N TYR A 579 15.04 9.50 -12.36
CA TYR A 579 14.83 9.15 -13.77
C TYR A 579 13.89 10.13 -14.46
N ASN A 580 12.77 10.51 -13.83
CA ASN A 580 11.83 11.47 -14.42
C ASN A 580 12.46 12.84 -14.65
N ALA A 581 13.34 13.30 -13.75
CA ALA A 581 14.06 14.57 -13.93
C ALA A 581 15.01 14.49 -15.14
N ARG A 582 15.78 13.41 -15.27
CA ARG A 582 16.70 13.20 -16.39
C ARG A 582 15.97 13.01 -17.73
N LEU A 583 14.88 12.24 -17.76
CA LEU A 583 14.00 12.10 -18.93
C LEU A 583 13.42 13.46 -19.36
N LEU A 584 13.01 14.30 -18.41
CA LEU A 584 12.54 15.64 -18.71
C LEU A 584 13.65 16.51 -19.31
N GLY A 585 14.89 16.41 -18.82
CA GLY A 585 16.05 17.08 -19.39
C GLY A 585 16.31 16.64 -20.83
N LEU A 586 16.36 15.34 -21.08
CA LEU A 586 16.53 14.76 -22.42
C LEU A 586 15.40 15.18 -23.38
N ALA A 587 14.16 15.27 -22.87
CA ALA A 587 13.01 15.74 -23.65
C ALA A 587 13.15 17.22 -24.06
N MET A 588 13.82 18.05 -23.27
CA MET A 588 14.08 19.46 -23.61
C MET A 588 15.22 19.60 -24.64
N GLU A 589 16.19 18.70 -24.61
CA GLU A 589 17.31 18.65 -25.56
C GLU A 589 16.98 17.89 -26.86
N THR A 590 15.74 17.42 -27.05
CA THR A 590 15.32 16.63 -28.23
C THR A 590 16.22 15.42 -28.49
N LYS A 591 16.44 14.62 -27.43
CA LYS A 591 17.27 13.42 -27.44
C LYS A 591 16.44 12.14 -27.26
N SER A 592 15.44 11.91 -28.10
CA SER A 592 14.48 10.79 -27.95
C SER A 592 15.13 9.41 -27.81
N GLU A 593 16.23 9.13 -28.53
CA GLU A 593 16.90 7.82 -28.50
C GLU A 593 17.56 7.55 -27.13
N GLU A 594 18.15 8.58 -26.53
CA GLU A 594 18.68 8.52 -25.16
C GLU A 594 17.53 8.34 -24.15
N MET A 595 16.36 8.94 -24.42
CA MET A 595 15.17 8.77 -23.56
C MET A 595 14.64 7.34 -23.56
N VAL A 596 14.56 6.70 -24.73
CA VAL A 596 14.14 5.30 -24.85
C VAL A 596 15.12 4.40 -24.11
N SER A 597 16.43 4.63 -24.31
CA SER A 597 17.49 3.89 -23.61
C SER A 597 17.37 4.03 -22.08
N LEU A 598 17.13 5.25 -21.59
CA LEU A 598 16.97 5.53 -20.18
C LEU A 598 15.69 4.92 -19.59
N PHE A 599 14.61 4.86 -20.38
CA PHE A 599 13.36 4.21 -19.99
C PHE A 599 13.52 2.69 -19.87
N ASP A 600 14.29 2.06 -20.77
CA ASP A 600 14.59 0.65 -20.68
C ASP A 600 15.52 0.34 -19.50
N GLU A 601 16.50 1.19 -19.21
CA GLU A 601 17.34 1.11 -18.01
C GLU A 601 16.48 1.14 -16.73
N LEU A 602 15.53 2.08 -16.65
CA LEU A 602 14.58 2.19 -15.53
C LEU A 602 13.82 0.87 -15.32
N LYS A 603 13.38 0.21 -16.40
CA LYS A 603 12.67 -1.08 -16.33
C LYS A 603 13.57 -2.21 -15.87
N VAL A 604 14.79 -2.31 -16.40
CA VAL A 604 15.79 -3.32 -16.01
C VAL A 604 16.12 -3.20 -14.52
N ASN A 605 16.17 -1.98 -14.00
CA ASN A 605 16.39 -1.71 -12.58
C ASN A 605 15.17 -1.99 -11.69
N GLY A 606 14.07 -2.50 -12.25
CA GLY A 606 12.85 -2.85 -11.52
C GLY A 606 12.10 -1.64 -10.96
N ILE A 607 12.36 -0.45 -11.48
CA ILE A 607 11.67 0.78 -11.09
C ILE A 607 10.41 0.88 -11.95
N LYS A 608 9.24 1.07 -11.34
CA LYS A 608 7.98 1.15 -12.07
C LYS A 608 7.79 2.55 -12.66
N PRO A 609 7.58 2.70 -13.98
CA PRO A 609 7.22 3.98 -14.59
C PRO A 609 5.95 4.56 -13.98
N ASP A 610 5.90 5.89 -13.85
CA ASP A 610 4.71 6.62 -13.45
C ASP A 610 4.22 7.57 -14.56
N VAL A 611 3.14 8.30 -14.30
CA VAL A 611 2.58 9.23 -15.29
C VAL A 611 3.55 10.34 -15.70
N PHE A 612 4.49 10.73 -14.83
CA PHE A 612 5.50 11.74 -15.16
C PHE A 612 6.55 11.19 -16.12
N THR A 613 6.90 9.90 -15.99
CA THR A 613 7.77 9.19 -16.95
C THR A 613 7.18 9.28 -18.35
N PHE A 614 5.93 8.86 -18.53
CA PHE A 614 5.26 8.89 -19.82
C PHE A 614 5.02 10.32 -20.33
N THR A 615 4.73 11.27 -19.43
CA THR A 615 4.59 12.69 -19.80
C THR A 615 5.90 13.23 -20.38
N ALA A 616 7.05 12.88 -19.79
CA ALA A 616 8.36 13.27 -20.32
C ALA A 616 8.62 12.64 -21.69
N MET A 617 8.35 11.33 -21.86
CA MET A 617 8.45 10.65 -23.16
C MET A 617 7.63 11.36 -24.24
N ILE A 618 6.33 11.56 -23.98
CA ILE A 618 5.41 12.24 -24.89
C ILE A 618 5.93 13.63 -25.26
N LYS A 619 6.39 14.40 -24.27
CA LYS A 619 6.91 15.75 -24.51
C LYS A 619 8.16 15.74 -25.40
N GLY A 620 9.08 14.79 -25.21
CA GLY A 620 10.29 14.67 -26.02
C GLY A 620 9.97 14.36 -27.48
N PHE A 621 9.15 13.33 -27.73
CA PHE A 621 8.74 12.96 -29.09
C PHE A 621 7.91 14.04 -29.79
N VAL A 622 7.05 14.75 -29.05
CA VAL A 622 6.34 15.94 -29.57
C VAL A 622 7.33 17.05 -29.96
N GLY A 623 8.36 17.29 -29.14
CA GLY A 623 9.39 18.30 -29.41
C GLY A 623 10.16 18.05 -30.71
N GLU A 624 10.36 16.79 -31.07
CA GLU A 624 10.99 16.37 -32.33
C GLU A 624 10.02 16.27 -33.52
N GLY A 625 8.72 16.52 -33.30
CA GLY A 625 7.69 16.36 -34.33
C GLY A 625 7.31 14.90 -34.65
N ARG A 626 7.76 13.94 -33.84
CA ARG A 626 7.52 12.49 -34.01
C ARG A 626 6.19 12.09 -33.35
N LEU A 627 5.08 12.54 -33.94
CA LEU A 627 3.75 12.48 -33.32
C LEU A 627 3.22 11.04 -33.10
N ASP A 628 3.45 10.13 -34.04
CA ASP A 628 2.97 8.74 -33.95
C ASP A 628 3.51 8.00 -32.71
N GLU A 629 4.77 8.27 -32.38
CA GLU A 629 5.43 7.68 -31.22
C GLU A 629 4.95 8.34 -29.93
N ALA A 630 4.72 9.65 -29.94
CA ALA A 630 4.09 10.34 -28.81
C ALA A 630 2.69 9.75 -28.51
N ILE A 631 1.88 9.45 -29.54
CA ILE A 631 0.59 8.76 -29.38
C ILE A 631 0.77 7.33 -28.87
N THR A 632 1.83 6.64 -29.28
CA THR A 632 2.17 5.31 -28.76
C THR A 632 2.47 5.36 -27.26
N TRP A 633 3.28 6.32 -26.81
CA TRP A 633 3.56 6.54 -25.39
C TRP A 633 2.33 6.96 -24.58
N TYR A 634 1.40 7.72 -25.18
CA TYR A 634 0.10 8.00 -24.57
C TYR A 634 -0.69 6.71 -24.26
N LYS A 635 -0.76 5.78 -25.23
CA LYS A 635 -1.45 4.49 -25.06
C LYS A 635 -0.78 3.61 -24.00
N GLU A 636 0.53 3.76 -23.77
CA GLU A 636 1.25 3.03 -22.72
C GLU A 636 0.86 3.47 -21.28
N ILE A 637 0.33 4.68 -21.09
CA ILE A 637 -0.09 5.18 -19.77
C ILE A 637 -1.12 4.24 -19.15
N GLU A 638 -2.18 3.91 -19.90
CA GLU A 638 -3.28 3.07 -19.39
C GLU A 638 -2.86 1.62 -19.22
N LYS A 639 -2.02 1.09 -20.12
CA LYS A 639 -1.48 -0.28 -20.01
C LYS A 639 -0.67 -0.49 -18.74
N ASN A 640 0.00 0.56 -18.26
CA ASN A 640 0.78 0.54 -17.02
C ASN A 640 -0.06 0.88 -15.78
N GLY A 641 -1.38 0.99 -15.92
CA GLY A 641 -2.31 1.30 -14.83
C GLY A 641 -2.21 2.75 -14.33
N CYS A 642 -1.66 3.65 -15.15
CA CYS A 642 -1.62 5.08 -14.86
C CYS A 642 -2.83 5.80 -15.46
N ARG A 643 -3.23 6.93 -14.87
CA ARG A 643 -4.27 7.81 -15.43
C ARG A 643 -3.59 9.04 -16.06
N PRO A 644 -3.90 9.39 -17.31
CA PRO A 644 -3.36 10.60 -17.93
C PRO A 644 -3.64 11.85 -17.09
N MET A 645 -2.62 12.69 -16.91
CA MET A 645 -2.74 14.00 -16.24
C MET A 645 -2.90 15.10 -17.28
N LYS A 646 -3.38 16.27 -16.84
CA LYS A 646 -3.58 17.46 -17.71
C LYS A 646 -2.37 17.82 -18.58
N PHE A 647 -1.15 17.61 -18.07
CA PHE A 647 0.09 17.94 -18.76
C PHE A 647 0.28 17.13 -20.06
N VAL A 648 -0.25 15.90 -20.12
CA VAL A 648 -0.19 15.05 -21.31
C VAL A 648 -0.97 15.69 -22.46
N PHE A 649 -2.20 16.15 -22.18
CA PHE A 649 -3.08 16.77 -23.17
C PHE A 649 -2.58 18.16 -23.59
N ASN A 650 -2.01 18.92 -22.65
CA ASN A 650 -1.37 20.20 -22.96
C ASN A 650 -0.16 20.08 -23.89
N SER A 651 0.47 18.89 -23.98
CA SER A 651 1.55 18.63 -24.93
C SER A 651 1.05 18.02 -26.25
N LEU A 652 0.13 17.05 -26.19
CA LEU A 652 -0.35 16.33 -27.39
C LEU A 652 -1.31 17.16 -28.25
N LEU A 653 -2.37 17.72 -27.67
CA LEU A 653 -3.43 18.35 -28.47
C LEU A 653 -2.93 19.51 -29.35
N PRO A 654 -2.12 20.46 -28.85
CA PRO A 654 -1.56 21.51 -29.69
C PRO A 654 -0.66 20.96 -30.80
N ALA A 655 0.13 19.91 -30.50
CA ALA A 655 1.01 19.27 -31.47
C ALA A 655 0.24 18.56 -32.59
N ILE A 656 -0.83 17.84 -32.24
CA ILE A 656 -1.73 17.18 -33.20
C ILE A 656 -2.41 18.23 -34.09
N CYS A 657 -2.92 19.33 -33.49
CA CYS A 657 -3.55 20.41 -34.25
C CYS A 657 -2.57 21.07 -35.22
N LYS A 658 -1.32 21.31 -34.78
CA LYS A 658 -0.25 21.88 -35.62
C LYS A 658 0.16 20.94 -36.76
N ALA A 659 0.12 19.63 -36.54
CA ALA A 659 0.38 18.61 -37.57
C ALA A 659 -0.79 18.48 -38.58
N GLY A 660 -1.95 19.07 -38.29
CA GLY A 660 -3.14 18.99 -39.14
C GLY A 660 -3.91 17.68 -39.02
N ASP A 661 -3.57 16.81 -38.07
CA ASP A 661 -4.30 15.57 -37.79
C ASP A 661 -5.55 15.85 -36.95
N LEU A 662 -6.51 16.53 -37.57
CA LEU A 662 -7.75 16.97 -36.94
C LEU A 662 -8.60 15.79 -36.43
N GLU A 663 -8.50 14.62 -37.07
CA GLU A 663 -9.22 13.41 -36.67
C GLU A 663 -8.74 12.91 -35.29
N SER A 664 -7.43 12.76 -35.11
CA SER A 664 -6.87 12.36 -33.80
C SER A 664 -7.15 13.39 -32.71
N ALA A 665 -7.11 14.69 -33.04
CA ALA A 665 -7.43 15.76 -32.08
C ALA A 665 -8.89 15.68 -31.61
N TYR A 666 -9.80 15.43 -32.54
CA TYR A 666 -11.23 15.27 -32.29
C TYR A 666 -11.51 14.04 -31.41
N GLU A 667 -10.98 12.87 -31.77
CA GLU A 667 -11.18 11.62 -31.01
C GLU A 667 -10.57 11.71 -29.60
N LEU A 668 -9.40 12.35 -29.45
CA LEU A 668 -8.80 12.55 -28.14
C LEU A 668 -9.65 13.48 -27.25
N CYS A 669 -10.29 14.51 -27.83
CA CYS A 669 -11.24 15.35 -27.09
C CYS A 669 -12.46 14.57 -26.62
N LYS A 670 -13.04 13.73 -27.46
CA LYS A 670 -14.15 12.84 -27.07
C LYS A 670 -13.75 11.90 -25.94
N GLU A 671 -12.55 11.33 -26.00
CA GLU A 671 -11.99 10.50 -24.94
C GLU A 671 -11.87 11.28 -23.62
N ILE A 672 -11.38 12.52 -23.65
CA ILE A 672 -11.25 13.40 -22.49
C ILE A 672 -12.61 13.60 -21.79
N PHE A 673 -13.66 13.92 -22.55
CA PHE A 673 -15.00 14.12 -21.98
C PHE A 673 -15.60 12.82 -21.47
N ALA A 674 -15.49 11.72 -22.23
CA ALA A 674 -16.02 10.41 -21.86
C ALA A 674 -15.38 9.86 -20.57
N LYS A 675 -14.05 10.01 -20.43
CA LYS A 675 -13.26 9.55 -19.27
C LYS A 675 -13.16 10.59 -18.14
N ARG A 676 -13.82 11.75 -18.27
CA ARG A 676 -13.82 12.86 -17.30
C ARG A 676 -12.40 13.25 -16.88
N LEU A 677 -11.53 13.49 -17.86
CA LEU A 677 -10.12 13.85 -17.64
C LEU A 677 -9.95 15.36 -17.53
N LEU A 678 -9.11 15.83 -16.61
CA LEU A 678 -8.87 17.26 -16.43
C LEU A 678 -7.94 17.77 -17.53
N VAL A 679 -8.38 18.79 -18.28
CA VAL A 679 -7.62 19.48 -19.33
C VAL A 679 -7.84 20.98 -19.19
N ASP A 680 -6.84 21.78 -19.56
CA ASP A 680 -6.95 23.23 -19.51
C ASP A 680 -7.88 23.73 -20.65
N GLU A 681 -8.82 24.62 -20.33
CA GLU A 681 -9.85 25.13 -21.26
C GLU A 681 -9.24 25.74 -22.55
N ALA A 682 -8.10 26.41 -22.43
CA ALA A 682 -7.40 27.00 -23.56
C ALA A 682 -6.95 25.96 -24.61
N VAL A 683 -6.54 24.77 -24.15
CA VAL A 683 -6.09 23.69 -25.03
C VAL A 683 -7.27 23.08 -25.79
N LEU A 684 -8.41 22.91 -25.12
CA LEU A 684 -9.64 22.46 -25.78
C LEU A 684 -10.16 23.49 -26.78
N GLN A 685 -10.05 24.78 -26.46
CA GLN A 685 -10.42 25.87 -27.37
C GLN A 685 -9.55 25.88 -28.64
N GLU A 686 -8.24 25.64 -28.50
CA GLU A 686 -7.32 25.52 -29.64
C GLU A 686 -7.75 24.40 -30.61
N VAL A 687 -8.21 23.26 -30.10
CA VAL A 687 -8.74 22.16 -30.94
C VAL A 687 -10.00 22.59 -31.68
N VAL A 688 -10.94 23.27 -30.99
CA VAL A 688 -12.17 23.79 -31.61
C VAL A 688 -11.84 24.77 -32.74
N ASP A 689 -10.93 25.69 -32.50
CA ASP A 689 -10.51 26.66 -33.52
C ASP A 689 -9.78 25.99 -34.70
N ALA A 690 -8.95 24.97 -34.43
CA ALA A 690 -8.29 24.17 -35.46
C ALA A 690 -9.30 23.40 -36.34
N LEU A 691 -10.34 22.80 -35.75
CA LEU A 691 -11.40 22.10 -36.47
C LEU A 691 -12.22 23.04 -37.36
N VAL A 692 -12.56 24.24 -36.85
CA VAL A 692 -13.26 25.27 -37.63
C VAL A 692 -12.42 25.72 -38.82
N LYS A 693 -11.13 25.99 -38.60
CA LYS A 693 -10.18 26.35 -39.67
C LYS A 693 -10.01 25.22 -40.69
N GLY A 694 -10.10 23.97 -40.24
CA GLY A 694 -10.05 22.77 -41.08
C GLY A 694 -11.36 22.40 -41.78
N SER A 695 -12.37 23.27 -41.77
CA SER A 695 -13.71 23.00 -42.34
C SER A 695 -14.48 21.82 -41.71
N LYS A 696 -14.06 21.35 -40.52
CA LYS A 696 -14.74 20.30 -39.72
C LYS A 696 -15.63 20.94 -38.64
N ARG A 697 -16.56 21.79 -39.06
CA ARG A 697 -17.39 22.59 -38.14
C ARG A 697 -18.34 21.74 -37.29
N ASP A 698 -18.92 20.68 -37.87
CA ASP A 698 -19.85 19.80 -37.15
C ASP A 698 -19.16 19.11 -35.95
N GLU A 699 -17.91 18.67 -36.13
CA GLU A 699 -17.07 18.10 -35.06
C GLU A 699 -16.75 19.12 -33.96
N ALA A 700 -16.49 20.37 -34.34
CA ALA A 700 -16.26 21.47 -33.41
C ALA A 700 -17.53 21.80 -32.59
N GLU A 701 -18.70 21.76 -33.23
CA GLU A 701 -20.01 21.94 -32.58
C GLU A 701 -20.29 20.81 -31.57
N GLU A 702 -19.96 19.57 -31.91
CA GLU A 702 -20.06 18.42 -30.99
C GLU A 702 -19.18 18.59 -29.74
N ILE A 703 -17.91 18.99 -29.90
CA ILE A 703 -17.00 19.24 -28.76
C ILE A 703 -17.55 20.33 -27.84
N VAL A 704 -18.06 21.43 -28.39
CA VAL A 704 -18.62 22.53 -27.61
C VAL A 704 -19.86 22.09 -26.84
N GLU A 705 -20.70 21.23 -27.44
CA GLU A 705 -21.87 20.70 -26.76
C GLU A 705 -21.50 19.68 -25.67
N LEU A 706 -20.50 18.83 -25.91
CA LEU A 706 -19.92 17.96 -24.89
C LEU A 706 -19.35 18.75 -23.71
N ALA A 707 -18.71 19.90 -23.97
CA ALA A 707 -18.22 20.78 -22.90
C ALA A 707 -19.34 21.42 -22.07
N LYS A 708 -20.45 21.81 -22.70
CA LYS A 708 -21.61 22.40 -21.98
C LYS A 708 -22.36 21.38 -21.12
N THR A 709 -22.53 20.16 -21.64
CA THR A 709 -23.31 19.10 -21.00
C THR A 709 -22.53 18.35 -19.92
N ASN A 710 -21.21 18.54 -19.84
CA ASN A 710 -20.35 17.85 -18.89
C ASN A 710 -20.18 18.64 -17.58
N ASP A 711 -20.90 18.23 -16.54
CA ASP A 711 -20.84 18.85 -15.20
C ASP A 711 -19.45 18.83 -14.55
N TYR A 712 -18.53 18.00 -15.05
CA TYR A 712 -17.18 17.83 -14.48
C TYR A 712 -16.16 18.84 -15.00
N LEU A 713 -16.27 19.24 -16.27
CA LEU A 713 -15.41 20.25 -16.91
C LEU A 713 -16.32 21.40 -17.36
N GLN A 714 -16.55 22.37 -16.47
CA GLN A 714 -17.32 23.57 -16.82
C GLN A 714 -16.45 24.52 -17.68
N CYS A 715 -16.14 24.09 -18.91
CA CYS A 715 -15.39 24.87 -19.89
C CYS A 715 -16.35 25.70 -20.75
N LYS A 716 -16.04 26.98 -20.98
CA LYS A 716 -16.85 27.88 -21.82
C LYS A 716 -16.25 27.97 -23.22
N LEU A 717 -16.24 26.83 -23.92
CA LEU A 717 -15.77 26.77 -25.29
C LEU A 717 -16.68 27.57 -26.23
N ARG A 718 -16.08 28.23 -27.22
CA ARG A 718 -16.79 29.07 -28.21
C ARG A 718 -16.38 28.68 -29.61
N ILE A 719 -17.29 28.89 -30.56
CA ILE A 719 -17.00 28.72 -31.98
C ILE A 719 -16.82 30.11 -32.58
N SER A 720 -15.70 30.33 -33.23
CA SER A 720 -15.43 31.59 -33.94
C SER A 720 -16.49 31.81 -35.05
N PRO A 721 -17.05 33.04 -35.17
CA PRO A 721 -18.02 33.35 -36.23
C PRO A 721 -17.37 33.22 -37.62
N LYS A 722 -18.18 32.92 -38.65
CA LYS A 722 -17.70 32.83 -40.05
C LYS A 722 -17.07 34.18 -40.45
N GLU A 723 -15.86 34.13 -41.00
CA GLU A 723 -15.33 35.19 -41.88
C GLU A 723 -15.91 35.04 -43.28
#